data_AF-A0A0N5B691-F1
#
_entry.id   AF-A0A0N5B691-F1
#
_cell.length_a   1.000
_cell.length_b   1.000
_cell.length_c   1.000
_cell.angle_alpha   90.00
_cell.angle_beta   90.00
_cell.angle_gamma   90.00
#
_symmetry.space_group_name_H-M   'P 1'
#
loop_
_entity.id
_entity.type
_entity.pdbx_description
1 polymer ?
#
loop_
_entity_poly.entity_id
_entity_poly.type
_entity_poly.pdbx_seq_one_letter_code
_entity_poly.pdbx_strand_id
1 'polypeptide(L)'
;MMPVLVYDNLKSKTEFYGQSNKGLQILSSKIVHIDKPKVGEKVPSVVKGEIQYVLPDNYTNFNKKKEWDSIRKHDICFLVTVSAKFDKEISLRDESGDVISNDEFREKLFSFFSKSNNFFDMMEVINVRGCEVECFIDKYGEPIEDYEFEDNTKKFDGLKRIIRVIFDSNQFQKDYVKRVNNKVDNDLYTSFNVIIKRDSKSNNFKGVLETIRQLLNTECVVPTWLEELLLGYGDPSSAHYKEIGTAYETLNFNDTFLDSDHVVESFPNNKVIFAENINFNGSFKLTFNDLKLKYDENSEINTNIYVENGPSDKCVLKKHTSKRNKIRFTPSQIEAIKSGMEPGLTMIVGPPGTGKTDVAVHIILNLYHNHPDQRILIVTKSNQALNQMFEKLILLDIDVKHLLRLGHGEEALQTEEDFTRYGRVNYAENMRNELLGKVKVIKDSLKIEGDYEYSCETATQLFKIILTKMWKKFISEANKTENLYESFPFKEYFEKVEKDENITTDSFNFDIASAVWKSISDIFIELSKYRSLELLKNKKDQSEYLMTKEAKIVAMTCTHAALKRKDLVELGFTYDNILMEESAQILEVETFIPLLLQNPVNNSNRLKRWIMIGDHNQLPPIIQNIAFQKYSNMEQSLFTRFVRLGVPLIILDKQGRTRDEILKLYSWRYPNLTSLPHVQNSNLFKVRNPGFVHNFQFIDVPDINGQGEITPKPYFYQNIAEAEYSVTLFKYMRLLGYPAEKITILTTYNGQAHLIRELWKRRCGDSKFYGSPDKIATVDVFQGQQNDYIILSLVRTESVGYLRDVRRFIVAMSRARLGLYVFGKFSLFEQCIELHPIINVFRTKPMSLEIYKDEKYSPTGETKEDGSTNKTTMKNVEEFRSFVDRCYYEKTSKNTK
;
A
#
# COMPACT_ATOMS: atom_id res chain seq x y z
N MET A 1 -23.64 25.22 -5.61
CA MET A 1 -24.86 25.31 -6.43
C MET A 1 -26.01 25.66 -5.51
N MET A 2 -26.72 26.73 -5.83
CA MET A 2 -27.83 27.32 -5.11
C MET A 2 -29.04 27.24 -6.03
N PRO A 3 -29.94 26.26 -5.84
CA PRO A 3 -31.12 26.09 -6.67
C PRO A 3 -32.11 27.24 -6.43
N VAL A 4 -32.64 27.79 -7.52
CA VAL A 4 -33.61 28.89 -7.53
C VAL A 4 -34.77 28.49 -8.43
N LEU A 5 -35.99 28.72 -7.95
CA LEU A 5 -37.22 28.43 -8.67
C LEU A 5 -37.51 29.59 -9.63
N VAL A 6 -37.74 29.27 -10.90
CA VAL A 6 -38.01 30.21 -11.98
C VAL A 6 -39.22 29.71 -12.76
N TYR A 7 -40.11 30.60 -13.17
CA TYR A 7 -41.26 30.25 -13.98
C TYR A 7 -41.00 30.62 -15.44
N ASP A 8 -41.23 29.66 -16.34
CA ASP A 8 -41.15 29.85 -17.78
C ASP A 8 -42.44 29.29 -18.40
N ASN A 9 -43.23 30.14 -19.05
CA ASN A 9 -44.52 29.78 -19.65
C ASN A 9 -45.43 28.95 -18.73
N LEU A 10 -45.66 29.41 -17.49
CA LEU A 10 -46.48 28.76 -16.44
C LEU A 10 -45.93 27.41 -15.91
N LYS A 11 -44.71 27.01 -16.29
CA LYS A 11 -44.02 25.84 -15.74
C LYS A 11 -42.89 26.28 -14.82
N SER A 12 -42.89 25.78 -13.59
CA SER A 12 -41.81 25.98 -12.63
C SER A 12 -40.59 25.13 -13.01
N LYS A 13 -39.42 25.75 -13.08
CA LYS A 13 -38.12 25.12 -13.35
C LYS A 13 -37.12 25.53 -12.28
N THR A 14 -36.20 24.61 -11.95
CA THR A 14 -35.06 24.92 -11.08
C THR A 14 -33.87 25.37 -11.93
N GLU A 15 -33.38 26.58 -11.69
CA GLU A 15 -32.10 27.09 -12.19
C GLU A 15 -31.05 27.07 -11.08
N PHE A 16 -29.78 26.91 -11.43
CA PHE A 16 -28.71 26.82 -10.43
C PHE A 16 -27.81 28.05 -10.50
N TYR A 17 -27.78 28.79 -9.39
CA TYR A 17 -26.84 29.88 -9.16
C TYR A 17 -25.60 29.37 -8.42
N GLY A 18 -24.43 29.89 -8.74
CA GLY A 18 -23.17 29.44 -8.13
C GLY A 18 -22.74 28.04 -8.55
N GLN A 19 -21.47 27.73 -8.34
CA GLN A 19 -20.83 26.51 -8.85
C GLN A 19 -20.62 25.46 -7.75
N SER A 20 -20.39 24.21 -8.14
CA SER A 20 -19.88 23.15 -7.26
C SER A 20 -18.75 22.42 -7.98
N ASN A 21 -17.75 21.92 -7.24
CA ASN A 21 -16.68 21.13 -7.83
C ASN A 21 -17.14 19.70 -8.14
N LYS A 22 -18.07 19.19 -7.32
CA LYS A 22 -18.54 17.80 -7.37
C LYS A 22 -19.92 17.63 -8.03
N GLY A 23 -20.65 18.73 -8.23
CA GLY A 23 -21.97 18.69 -8.85
C GLY A 23 -22.06 19.62 -10.05
N LEU A 24 -22.69 19.15 -11.13
CA LEU A 24 -22.99 19.93 -12.32
C LEU A 24 -24.47 19.80 -12.70
N GLN A 25 -24.97 20.80 -13.42
CA GLN A 25 -26.32 20.77 -13.98
C GLN A 25 -26.37 19.80 -15.17
N ILE A 26 -27.38 18.94 -15.17
CA ILE A 26 -27.69 18.06 -16.31
C ILE A 26 -28.48 18.86 -17.35
N LEU A 27 -28.09 18.75 -18.61
CA LEU A 27 -28.83 19.28 -19.75
C LEU A 27 -29.89 18.30 -20.24
N SER A 28 -29.52 17.01 -20.31
CA SER A 28 -30.42 15.93 -20.67
C SER A 28 -29.98 14.62 -20.04
N SER A 29 -30.97 13.83 -19.63
CA SER A 29 -30.79 12.44 -19.22
C SER A 29 -31.83 11.58 -19.92
N LYS A 30 -31.41 10.47 -20.51
CA LYS A 30 -32.31 9.54 -21.21
C LYS A 30 -31.81 8.11 -21.09
N ILE A 31 -32.74 7.16 -21.08
CA ILE A 31 -32.42 5.75 -21.30
C ILE A 31 -32.23 5.53 -22.80
N VAL A 32 -31.16 4.83 -23.17
CA VAL A 32 -30.83 4.56 -24.58
C VAL A 32 -30.90 3.08 -24.92
N HIS A 33 -30.76 2.20 -23.93
CA HIS A 33 -30.75 0.76 -24.16
C HIS A 33 -31.29 0.00 -22.95
N ILE A 34 -32.12 -1.01 -23.20
CA ILE A 34 -32.63 -1.93 -22.18
C ILE A 34 -32.51 -3.34 -22.75
N ASP A 35 -31.68 -4.16 -22.11
CA ASP A 35 -31.53 -5.56 -22.48
C ASP A 35 -32.63 -6.41 -21.86
N LYS A 36 -33.01 -7.49 -22.57
CA LYS A 36 -33.98 -8.46 -22.07
C LYS A 36 -33.47 -9.10 -20.76
N PRO A 37 -34.39 -9.47 -19.84
CA PRO A 37 -34.03 -10.24 -18.66
C PRO A 37 -33.33 -11.54 -19.02
N LYS A 38 -32.40 -11.99 -18.17
CA LYS A 38 -31.84 -13.34 -18.28
C LYS A 38 -32.95 -14.37 -17.97
N VAL A 39 -32.76 -15.59 -18.44
CA VAL A 39 -33.70 -16.69 -18.19
C VAL A 39 -33.86 -16.87 -16.67
N GLY A 40 -35.11 -16.80 -16.19
CA GLY A 40 -35.46 -16.91 -14.77
C GLY A 40 -35.46 -15.58 -13.99
N GLU A 41 -34.86 -14.52 -14.54
CA GLU A 41 -34.86 -13.19 -13.92
C GLU A 41 -36.08 -12.37 -14.38
N LYS A 42 -36.61 -11.52 -13.48
CA LYS A 42 -37.71 -10.59 -13.78
C LYS A 42 -37.22 -9.15 -14.04
N VAL A 43 -35.91 -8.95 -13.99
CA VAL A 43 -35.25 -7.64 -14.12
C VAL A 43 -34.46 -7.60 -15.43
N PRO A 44 -34.38 -6.45 -16.11
CA PRO A 44 -33.56 -6.34 -17.31
C PRO A 44 -32.10 -6.64 -16.99
N SER A 45 -31.39 -7.29 -17.91
CA SER A 45 -30.01 -7.69 -17.65
C SER A 45 -29.06 -6.49 -17.60
N VAL A 46 -29.28 -5.48 -18.45
CA VAL A 46 -28.55 -4.19 -18.44
C VAL A 46 -29.51 -3.06 -18.81
N VAL A 47 -29.33 -1.91 -18.17
CA VAL A 47 -30.03 -0.66 -18.51
C VAL A 47 -28.98 0.42 -18.73
N LYS A 48 -28.88 0.95 -19.95
CA LYS A 48 -27.94 2.03 -20.29
C LYS A 48 -28.67 3.34 -20.54
N GLY A 49 -28.06 4.44 -20.10
CA GLY A 49 -28.50 5.79 -20.42
C GLY A 49 -27.36 6.70 -20.83
N GLU A 50 -27.72 7.87 -21.33
CA GLU A 50 -26.80 8.94 -21.68
C GLU A 50 -27.12 10.16 -20.86
N ILE A 51 -26.08 10.73 -20.23
CA ILE A 51 -26.16 11.95 -19.44
C ILE A 51 -25.32 13.02 -20.11
N GLN A 52 -25.97 14.13 -20.45
CA GLN A 52 -25.33 15.29 -21.05
C GLN A 52 -25.20 16.41 -20.02
N TYR A 53 -24.01 16.97 -19.89
CA TYR A 53 -23.72 18.13 -19.03
C TYR A 53 -22.71 19.06 -19.70
N VAL A 54 -22.58 20.28 -19.17
CA VAL A 54 -21.64 21.28 -19.67
C VAL A 54 -20.66 21.68 -18.57
N LEU A 55 -19.39 21.75 -18.94
CA LEU A 55 -18.33 22.24 -18.08
C LEU A 55 -18.35 23.78 -18.01
N PRO A 56 -17.99 24.38 -16.86
CA PRO A 56 -17.93 25.83 -16.74
C PRO A 56 -16.80 26.45 -17.59
N ASP A 57 -17.08 27.58 -18.25
CA ASP A 57 -16.21 28.24 -19.25
C ASP A 57 -15.06 29.10 -18.65
N ASN A 58 -15.06 29.33 -17.34
CA ASN A 58 -14.12 30.29 -16.74
C ASN A 58 -12.68 29.76 -16.67
N TYR A 59 -11.72 30.55 -17.18
CA TYR A 59 -10.26 30.28 -17.20
C TYR A 59 -9.66 29.93 -15.82
N THR A 60 -10.25 30.40 -14.72
CA THR A 60 -9.83 30.11 -13.34
C THR A 60 -10.13 28.67 -12.89
N ASN A 61 -10.90 27.89 -13.67
CA ASN A 61 -11.39 26.56 -13.31
C ASN A 61 -10.73 25.41 -14.11
N PHE A 62 -9.54 25.61 -14.68
CA PHE A 62 -8.82 24.57 -15.43
C PHE A 62 -8.69 23.24 -14.66
N ASN A 63 -8.48 23.31 -13.34
CA ASN A 63 -8.42 22.15 -12.47
C ASN A 63 -9.74 21.37 -12.43
N LYS A 64 -10.90 22.06 -12.47
CA LYS A 64 -12.22 21.39 -12.47
C LYS A 64 -12.49 20.67 -13.78
N LYS A 65 -12.12 21.28 -14.91
CA LYS A 65 -12.21 20.62 -16.23
C LYS A 65 -11.42 19.33 -16.22
N LYS A 66 -10.16 19.37 -15.79
CA LYS A 66 -9.32 18.18 -15.60
C LYS A 66 -9.97 17.15 -14.67
N GLU A 67 -10.61 17.58 -13.59
CA GLU A 67 -11.23 16.68 -12.60
C GLU A 67 -12.50 15.98 -13.10
N TRP A 68 -13.25 16.58 -14.03
CA TRP A 68 -14.42 15.95 -14.65
C TRP A 68 -14.04 15.13 -15.87
N ASP A 69 -13.01 15.56 -16.61
CA ASP A 69 -12.40 14.77 -17.68
C ASP A 69 -11.58 13.58 -17.11
N SER A 70 -11.29 13.56 -15.80
CA SER A 70 -10.62 12.43 -15.13
C SER A 70 -11.57 11.29 -14.73
N ILE A 71 -12.87 11.39 -15.00
CA ILE A 71 -13.82 10.29 -14.78
C ILE A 71 -13.40 9.10 -15.66
N ARG A 72 -13.51 7.88 -15.14
CA ARG A 72 -13.14 6.64 -15.83
C ARG A 72 -14.31 5.67 -15.85
N LYS A 73 -14.17 4.61 -16.66
CA LYS A 73 -15.07 3.46 -16.57
C LYS A 73 -15.16 2.94 -15.14
N HIS A 74 -16.35 2.50 -14.74
CA HIS A 74 -16.69 2.01 -13.40
C HIS A 74 -16.81 3.10 -12.30
N ASP A 75 -16.52 4.37 -12.59
CA ASP A 75 -16.80 5.44 -11.62
C ASP A 75 -18.30 5.56 -11.37
N ILE A 76 -18.67 5.74 -10.09
CA ILE A 76 -20.07 5.90 -9.68
C ILE A 76 -20.45 7.37 -9.60
N CYS A 77 -21.50 7.73 -10.32
CA CYS A 77 -22.13 9.04 -10.26
C CYS A 77 -23.52 8.91 -9.63
N PHE A 78 -24.00 10.01 -9.04
CA PHE A 78 -25.36 10.12 -8.53
C PHE A 78 -26.12 11.15 -9.35
N LEU A 79 -27.27 10.74 -9.87
CA LEU A 79 -28.22 11.62 -10.53
C LEU A 79 -29.29 12.03 -9.52
N VAL A 80 -29.52 13.33 -9.43
CA VAL A 80 -30.41 13.92 -8.44
C VAL A 80 -31.42 14.82 -9.13
N THR A 81 -32.67 14.74 -8.68
CA THR A 81 -33.71 15.71 -9.02
C THR A 81 -33.95 16.59 -7.80
N VAL A 82 -33.61 17.86 -7.92
CA VAL A 82 -33.80 18.88 -6.88
C VAL A 82 -34.87 19.86 -7.31
N SER A 83 -35.78 20.20 -6.39
CA SER A 83 -36.69 21.33 -6.53
C SER A 83 -36.23 22.48 -5.62
N ALA A 84 -36.10 23.67 -6.19
CA ALA A 84 -35.79 24.88 -5.44
C ALA A 84 -36.98 25.34 -4.59
N LYS A 85 -36.70 25.77 -3.35
CA LYS A 85 -37.68 26.46 -2.50
C LYS A 85 -37.55 27.99 -2.53
N PHE A 86 -36.39 28.49 -2.98
CA PHE A 86 -36.14 29.92 -3.12
C PHE A 86 -36.71 30.41 -4.46
N ASP A 87 -37.78 31.20 -4.39
CA ASP A 87 -38.50 31.70 -5.55
C ASP A 87 -37.88 33.00 -6.09
N LYS A 88 -37.48 33.01 -7.36
CA LYS A 88 -36.86 34.15 -8.02
C LYS A 88 -37.82 35.34 -8.14
N GLU A 89 -39.07 35.10 -8.55
CA GLU A 89 -40.01 36.18 -8.85
C GLU A 89 -40.44 36.91 -7.58
N ILE A 90 -40.64 36.17 -6.49
CA ILE A 90 -40.93 36.73 -5.17
C ILE A 90 -39.70 37.48 -4.64
N SER A 91 -38.50 36.93 -4.83
CA SER A 91 -37.28 37.48 -4.24
C SER A 91 -36.69 38.67 -5.00
N LEU A 92 -37.10 38.90 -6.25
CA LEU A 92 -36.73 40.07 -7.06
C LEU A 92 -37.48 41.35 -6.65
N ARG A 93 -38.41 41.26 -5.70
CA ARG A 93 -39.15 42.43 -5.19
C ARG A 93 -38.74 42.75 -3.75
N ASP A 94 -38.76 44.03 -3.40
CA ASP A 94 -38.64 44.48 -2.02
C ASP A 94 -39.99 44.45 -1.29
N GLU A 95 -40.04 44.90 -0.04
CA GLU A 95 -41.28 44.93 0.77
C GLU A 95 -42.33 45.92 0.19
N SER A 96 -41.89 46.88 -0.62
CA SER A 96 -42.72 47.83 -1.37
C SER A 96 -43.22 47.30 -2.71
N GLY A 97 -42.68 46.18 -3.20
CA GLY A 97 -43.03 45.57 -4.48
C GLY A 97 -42.19 46.02 -5.68
N ASP A 98 -41.16 46.85 -5.46
CA ASP A 98 -40.26 47.36 -6.48
C ASP A 98 -39.15 46.36 -6.83
N VAL A 99 -38.67 46.40 -8.07
CA VAL A 99 -37.63 45.48 -8.57
C VAL A 99 -36.27 45.84 -7.99
N ILE A 100 -35.66 44.89 -7.27
CA ILE A 100 -34.33 45.08 -6.64
C ILE A 100 -33.19 44.96 -7.65
N SER A 101 -32.03 45.52 -7.29
CA SER A 101 -30.82 45.39 -8.10
C SER A 101 -30.26 43.95 -8.10
N ASN A 102 -29.43 43.61 -9.09
CA ASN A 102 -28.81 42.29 -9.19
C ASN A 102 -27.89 41.96 -8.00
N ASP A 103 -27.27 42.97 -7.38
CA ASP A 103 -26.38 42.77 -6.24
C ASP A 103 -27.18 42.53 -4.96
N GLU A 104 -28.29 43.26 -4.74
CA GLU A 104 -29.23 42.98 -3.64
C GLU A 104 -29.89 41.60 -3.76
N PHE A 105 -30.24 41.17 -4.98
CA PHE A 105 -30.75 39.82 -5.21
C PHE A 105 -29.71 38.75 -4.81
N ARG A 106 -28.43 38.97 -5.16
CA ARG A 106 -27.34 38.07 -4.75
C ARG A 106 -27.19 38.04 -3.24
N GLU A 107 -27.25 39.17 -2.56
CA GLU A 107 -27.17 39.22 -1.10
C GLU A 107 -28.33 38.48 -0.43
N LYS A 108 -29.58 38.67 -0.91
CA LYS A 108 -30.75 37.90 -0.45
C LYS A 108 -30.55 36.40 -0.65
N LEU A 109 -30.06 36.00 -1.83
CA LEU A 109 -29.76 34.60 -2.14
C LEU A 109 -28.71 34.03 -1.18
N PHE A 110 -27.56 34.71 -1.01
CA PHE A 110 -26.51 34.27 -0.08
C PHE A 110 -27.02 34.20 1.35
N SER A 111 -27.82 35.17 1.79
CA SER A 111 -28.42 35.20 3.13
C SER A 111 -29.34 34.01 3.38
N PHE A 112 -30.21 33.65 2.42
CA PHE A 112 -31.09 32.49 2.51
C PHE A 112 -30.31 31.18 2.72
N PHE A 113 -29.26 30.96 1.92
CA PHE A 113 -28.42 29.77 2.02
C PHE A 113 -27.42 29.81 3.19
N SER A 114 -27.19 30.97 3.83
CA SER A 114 -26.30 31.11 4.99
C SER A 114 -27.04 31.00 6.33
N LYS A 115 -28.34 31.34 6.38
CA LYS A 115 -29.16 31.31 7.60
C LYS A 115 -29.72 29.92 7.93
N SER A 116 -29.96 29.09 6.92
CA SER A 116 -30.50 27.74 7.10
C SER A 116 -29.36 26.77 7.44
N ASN A 117 -29.42 26.10 8.59
CA ASN A 117 -28.47 25.04 8.94
C ASN A 117 -28.93 23.66 8.43
N ASN A 118 -30.19 23.53 8.03
CA ASN A 118 -30.76 22.26 7.59
C ASN A 118 -30.97 22.24 6.07
N PHE A 119 -30.47 21.18 5.46
CA PHE A 119 -30.51 20.97 4.01
C PHE A 119 -31.93 20.97 3.44
N PHE A 120 -32.89 20.44 4.20
CA PHE A 120 -34.30 20.35 3.79
C PHE A 120 -35.03 21.70 3.76
N ASP A 121 -34.51 22.73 4.42
CA ASP A 121 -35.10 24.06 4.42
C ASP A 121 -34.74 24.83 3.13
N MET A 122 -33.57 24.51 2.55
CA MET A 122 -33.04 25.16 1.36
C MET A 122 -33.64 24.63 0.06
N MET A 123 -33.81 23.31 -0.04
CA MET A 123 -34.24 22.64 -1.25
C MET A 123 -34.89 21.29 -0.95
N GLU A 124 -35.71 20.81 -1.87
CA GLU A 124 -36.33 19.50 -1.79
C GLU A 124 -35.64 18.53 -2.74
N VAL A 125 -35.12 17.43 -2.20
CA VAL A 125 -34.57 16.33 -3.02
C VAL A 125 -35.71 15.37 -3.32
N ILE A 126 -36.15 15.37 -4.57
CA ILE A 126 -37.27 14.53 -5.02
C ILE A 126 -36.79 13.09 -5.25
N ASN A 127 -35.67 12.91 -5.96
CA ASN A 127 -35.14 11.60 -6.29
C ASN A 127 -33.60 11.60 -6.31
N VAL A 128 -33.01 10.46 -5.92
CA VAL A 128 -31.58 10.15 -6.08
C VAL A 128 -31.45 8.77 -6.71
N ARG A 129 -30.64 8.64 -7.76
CA ARG A 129 -30.27 7.35 -8.36
C ARG A 129 -28.77 7.28 -8.59
N GLY A 130 -28.18 6.13 -8.32
CA GLY A 130 -26.80 5.85 -8.70
C GLY A 130 -26.72 5.35 -10.14
N CYS A 131 -25.62 5.69 -10.82
CA CYS A 131 -25.25 5.11 -12.10
C CYS A 131 -23.74 4.87 -12.15
N GLU A 132 -23.32 3.87 -12.93
CA GLU A 132 -21.92 3.57 -13.19
C GLU A 132 -21.53 4.09 -14.56
N VAL A 133 -20.38 4.72 -14.69
CA VAL A 133 -19.87 5.21 -15.98
C VAL A 133 -19.36 4.05 -16.81
N GLU A 134 -19.85 3.93 -18.05
CA GLU A 134 -19.36 2.96 -19.03
C GLU A 134 -18.24 3.56 -19.89
N CYS A 135 -18.48 4.73 -20.46
CA CYS A 135 -17.52 5.45 -21.30
C CYS A 135 -17.96 6.91 -21.52
N PHE A 136 -17.03 7.74 -22.01
CA PHE A 136 -17.38 9.01 -22.65
C PHE A 136 -17.81 8.77 -24.09
N ILE A 137 -18.67 9.64 -24.60
CA ILE A 137 -19.03 9.67 -26.02
C ILE A 137 -18.33 10.87 -26.66
N ASP A 138 -17.68 10.65 -27.80
CA ASP A 138 -16.99 11.69 -28.55
C ASP A 138 -17.96 12.56 -29.37
N LYS A 139 -17.41 13.52 -30.13
CA LYS A 139 -18.21 14.40 -31.00
C LYS A 139 -18.87 13.69 -32.19
N TYR A 140 -18.43 12.49 -32.54
CA TYR A 140 -18.97 11.67 -33.62
C TYR A 140 -20.02 10.66 -33.13
N GLY A 141 -20.19 10.51 -31.81
CA GLY A 141 -21.13 9.57 -31.21
C GLY A 141 -20.50 8.22 -30.84
N GLU A 142 -19.17 8.09 -30.97
CA GLU A 142 -18.44 6.86 -30.68
C GLU A 142 -17.94 6.83 -29.22
N PRO A 143 -17.89 5.64 -28.60
CA PRO A 143 -17.39 5.49 -27.24
C PRO A 143 -15.86 5.69 -27.19
N ILE A 144 -15.40 6.51 -26.25
CA ILE A 144 -13.99 6.72 -25.94
C ILE A 144 -13.56 5.67 -24.91
N GLU A 145 -12.61 4.81 -25.26
CA GLU A 145 -12.05 3.83 -24.34
C GLU A 145 -11.00 4.45 -23.38
N ASP A 146 -10.84 3.85 -22.19
CA ASP A 146 -9.93 4.34 -21.14
C ASP A 146 -8.46 4.45 -21.63
N TYR A 147 -8.06 3.64 -22.62
CA TYR A 147 -6.69 3.58 -23.15
C TYR A 147 -6.32 4.73 -24.09
N GLU A 148 -7.29 5.54 -24.52
CA GLU A 148 -7.06 6.64 -25.47
C GLU A 148 -6.96 8.01 -24.81
N PHE A 149 -6.91 8.05 -23.46
CA PHE A 149 -7.11 9.28 -22.70
C PHE A 149 -5.93 10.28 -22.69
N GLU A 150 -4.74 9.86 -23.12
CA GLU A 150 -3.55 10.72 -23.12
C GLU A 150 -3.62 11.86 -24.17
N ASP A 151 -4.42 11.69 -25.24
CA ASP A 151 -4.49 12.62 -26.39
C ASP A 151 -5.84 13.37 -26.54
N ASN A 152 -6.64 13.44 -25.47
CA ASN A 152 -8.08 13.73 -25.55
C ASN A 152 -8.51 15.20 -25.74
N THR A 153 -7.61 16.19 -25.87
CA THR A 153 -8.04 17.57 -26.17
C THR A 153 -8.71 17.70 -27.54
N LYS A 154 -8.53 16.72 -28.45
CA LYS A 154 -9.03 16.75 -29.84
C LYS A 154 -10.37 16.02 -30.08
N LYS A 155 -10.88 15.24 -29.11
CA LYS A 155 -12.06 14.35 -29.31
C LYS A 155 -13.40 14.94 -28.84
N PHE A 156 -13.40 15.92 -27.94
CA PHE A 156 -14.62 16.51 -27.40
C PHE A 156 -15.08 17.76 -28.17
N ASP A 157 -16.40 17.97 -28.23
CA ASP A 157 -17.01 19.19 -28.78
C ASP A 157 -17.11 20.29 -27.70
N GLY A 158 -16.06 21.12 -27.61
CA GLY A 158 -16.00 22.25 -26.68
C GLY A 158 -16.12 21.85 -25.19
N LEU A 159 -17.08 22.47 -24.48
CA LEU A 159 -17.34 22.26 -23.05
C LEU A 159 -18.41 21.22 -22.76
N LYS A 160 -19.10 20.73 -23.79
CA LYS A 160 -20.15 19.72 -23.64
C LYS A 160 -19.51 18.36 -23.43
N ARG A 161 -20.11 17.57 -22.54
CA ARG A 161 -19.73 16.18 -22.28
C ARG A 161 -20.97 15.32 -22.33
N ILE A 162 -20.82 14.14 -22.92
CA ILE A 162 -21.82 13.07 -22.91
C ILE A 162 -21.14 11.86 -22.31
N ILE A 163 -21.71 11.33 -21.24
CA ILE A 163 -21.28 10.06 -20.65
C ILE A 163 -22.37 9.03 -20.84
N ARG A 164 -21.97 7.83 -21.26
CA ARG A 164 -22.84 6.66 -21.24
C ARG A 164 -22.69 5.98 -19.88
N VAL A 165 -23.83 5.68 -19.27
CA VAL A 165 -23.90 5.14 -17.91
C VAL A 165 -24.78 3.90 -17.85
N ILE A 166 -24.48 3.02 -16.90
CA ILE A 166 -25.25 1.82 -16.57
C ILE A 166 -26.03 2.08 -15.28
N PHE A 167 -27.34 1.89 -15.33
CA PHE A 167 -28.24 1.99 -14.19
C PHE A 167 -28.40 0.65 -13.46
N ASP A 168 -28.78 0.71 -12.18
CA ASP A 168 -29.17 -0.50 -11.45
C ASP A 168 -30.50 -1.05 -11.99
N SER A 169 -30.43 -2.25 -12.58
CA SER A 169 -31.59 -2.92 -13.19
C SER A 169 -32.71 -3.23 -12.20
N ASN A 170 -32.41 -3.57 -10.95
CA ASN A 170 -33.43 -3.85 -9.93
C ASN A 170 -34.15 -2.57 -9.55
N GLN A 171 -33.41 -1.48 -9.40
CA GLN A 171 -33.99 -0.17 -9.12
C GLN A 171 -34.83 0.32 -10.29
N PHE A 172 -34.36 0.15 -11.53
CA PHE A 172 -35.12 0.47 -12.74
C PHE A 172 -36.44 -0.31 -12.81
N GLN A 173 -36.43 -1.61 -12.56
CA GLN A 173 -37.64 -2.41 -12.56
C GLN A 173 -38.65 -1.92 -11.51
N LYS A 174 -38.18 -1.58 -10.29
CA LYS A 174 -39.04 -1.02 -9.23
C LYS A 174 -39.65 0.31 -9.64
N ASP A 175 -38.87 1.19 -10.27
CA ASP A 175 -39.32 2.50 -10.72
C ASP A 175 -40.32 2.38 -11.87
N TYR A 176 -40.09 1.45 -12.80
CA TYR A 176 -41.01 1.13 -13.89
C TYR A 176 -42.36 0.61 -13.35
N VAL A 177 -42.35 -0.34 -12.42
CA VAL A 177 -43.58 -0.87 -11.79
C VAL A 177 -44.34 0.23 -11.04
N LYS A 178 -43.63 1.09 -10.30
CA LYS A 178 -44.25 2.24 -9.61
C LYS A 178 -44.91 3.21 -10.60
N ARG A 179 -44.26 3.50 -11.72
CA ARG A 179 -44.80 4.38 -12.77
C ARG A 179 -46.08 3.83 -13.36
N VAL A 180 -46.09 2.54 -13.72
CA VAL A 180 -47.26 1.85 -14.28
C VAL A 180 -48.42 1.83 -13.27
N ASN A 181 -48.14 1.52 -12.00
CA ASN A 181 -49.18 1.45 -10.97
C ASN A 181 -49.77 2.82 -10.62
N ASN A 182 -48.94 3.86 -10.52
CA ASN A 182 -49.38 5.20 -10.13
C ASN A 182 -49.92 6.04 -11.29
N LYS A 183 -49.94 5.50 -12.52
CA LYS A 183 -50.36 6.23 -13.75
C LYS A 183 -49.66 7.59 -13.91
N VAL A 184 -48.37 7.65 -13.56
CA VAL A 184 -47.58 8.88 -13.67
C VAL A 184 -46.99 8.97 -15.08
N ASP A 185 -47.36 10.02 -15.82
CA ASP A 185 -46.89 10.21 -17.20
C ASP A 185 -45.39 10.53 -17.28
N ASN A 186 -44.85 11.23 -16.28
CA ASN A 186 -43.45 11.69 -16.28
C ASN A 186 -42.46 10.54 -16.00
N ASP A 187 -41.48 10.38 -16.88
CA ASP A 187 -40.38 9.45 -16.70
C ASP A 187 -39.36 10.01 -15.68
N LEU A 188 -39.10 9.26 -14.61
CA LEU A 188 -38.11 9.63 -13.60
C LEU A 188 -36.73 9.83 -14.24
N TYR A 189 -36.36 9.00 -15.22
CA TYR A 189 -35.03 9.00 -15.82
C TYR A 189 -34.77 10.19 -16.75
N THR A 190 -35.79 10.96 -17.10
CA THR A 190 -35.67 12.24 -17.82
C THR A 190 -35.76 13.46 -16.90
N SER A 191 -36.09 13.26 -15.62
CA SER A 191 -36.33 14.33 -14.64
C SER A 191 -35.07 14.80 -13.89
N PHE A 192 -33.92 14.17 -14.09
CA PHE A 192 -32.70 14.51 -13.36
C PHE A 192 -32.16 15.87 -13.82
N ASN A 193 -31.83 16.74 -12.87
CA ASN A 193 -31.30 18.07 -13.16
C ASN A 193 -29.90 18.31 -12.57
N VAL A 194 -29.38 17.38 -11.76
CA VAL A 194 -28.02 17.45 -11.18
C VAL A 194 -27.31 16.12 -11.28
N ILE A 195 -26.05 16.14 -11.73
CA ILE A 195 -25.11 15.01 -11.62
C ILE A 195 -24.08 15.32 -10.55
N ILE A 196 -23.82 14.36 -9.66
CA ILE A 196 -22.84 14.45 -8.58
C ILE A 196 -21.80 13.35 -8.78
N LYS A 197 -20.52 13.73 -8.84
CA LYS A 197 -19.40 12.80 -8.80
C LYS A 197 -18.79 12.74 -7.40
N ARG A 198 -18.16 11.62 -7.07
CA ARG A 198 -17.39 11.44 -5.83
C ARG A 198 -15.90 11.35 -6.14
N ASP A 199 -15.08 11.46 -5.10
CA ASP A 199 -13.65 11.16 -5.22
C ASP A 199 -13.45 9.68 -5.50
N SER A 200 -12.79 9.33 -6.59
CA SER A 200 -12.58 7.94 -7.05
C SER A 200 -12.03 7.04 -5.94
N LYS A 201 -11.05 7.52 -5.15
CA LYS A 201 -10.47 6.80 -4.00
C LYS A 201 -11.51 6.39 -2.93
N SER A 202 -12.61 7.12 -2.81
CA SER A 202 -13.68 6.90 -1.83
C SER A 202 -14.95 6.27 -2.43
N ASN A 203 -14.92 5.95 -3.73
CA ASN A 203 -16.11 5.64 -4.52
C ASN A 203 -16.22 4.16 -4.93
N ASN A 204 -15.54 3.27 -4.21
CA ASN A 204 -15.40 1.86 -4.59
C ASN A 204 -16.54 0.95 -4.05
N PHE A 205 -17.50 1.51 -3.31
CA PHE A 205 -18.51 0.75 -2.57
C PHE A 205 -19.35 -0.17 -3.47
N LYS A 206 -19.75 0.28 -4.67
CA LYS A 206 -20.55 -0.54 -5.60
C LYS A 206 -19.76 -1.76 -6.05
N GLY A 207 -18.51 -1.58 -6.49
CA GLY A 207 -17.68 -2.68 -6.96
C GLY A 207 -17.43 -3.73 -5.87
N VAL A 208 -17.21 -3.29 -4.62
CA VAL A 208 -17.10 -4.21 -3.48
C VAL A 208 -18.41 -4.96 -3.22
N LEU A 209 -19.56 -4.28 -3.21
CA LEU A 209 -20.87 -4.91 -3.02
C LEU A 209 -21.22 -5.90 -4.13
N GLU A 210 -20.88 -5.57 -5.37
CA GLU A 210 -21.08 -6.46 -6.51
C GLU A 210 -20.23 -7.72 -6.38
N THR A 211 -18.96 -7.57 -5.97
CA THR A 211 -18.08 -8.70 -5.67
C THR A 211 -18.63 -9.58 -4.55
N ILE A 212 -19.14 -8.99 -3.47
CA ILE A 212 -19.80 -9.75 -2.38
C ILE A 212 -21.02 -10.50 -2.91
N ARG A 213 -21.87 -9.85 -3.71
CA ARG A 213 -23.04 -10.50 -4.30
C ARG A 213 -22.66 -11.65 -5.24
N GLN A 214 -21.61 -11.47 -6.04
CA GLN A 214 -21.09 -12.54 -6.90
C GLN A 214 -20.61 -13.72 -6.07
N LEU A 215 -19.89 -13.46 -4.97
CA LEU A 215 -19.45 -14.51 -4.05
C LEU A 215 -20.62 -15.29 -3.47
N LEU A 216 -21.66 -14.61 -2.99
CA LEU A 216 -22.87 -15.26 -2.46
C LEU A 216 -23.60 -16.16 -3.49
N ASN A 217 -23.34 -15.96 -4.79
CA ASN A 217 -23.90 -16.79 -5.86
C ASN A 217 -22.94 -17.91 -6.31
N THR A 218 -21.77 -18.03 -5.69
CA THR A 218 -20.81 -19.13 -5.90
C THR A 218 -20.79 -20.05 -4.69
N GLU A 219 -20.29 -21.28 -4.85
CA GLU A 219 -20.11 -22.23 -3.75
C GLU A 219 -19.11 -21.76 -2.67
N CYS A 220 -18.43 -20.62 -2.87
CA CYS A 220 -17.47 -20.05 -1.92
C CYS A 220 -16.43 -21.08 -1.42
N VAL A 221 -15.85 -21.85 -2.34
CA VAL A 221 -14.89 -22.91 -2.02
C VAL A 221 -13.62 -22.31 -1.42
N VAL A 222 -13.51 -22.34 -0.09
CA VAL A 222 -12.29 -22.05 0.68
C VAL A 222 -11.57 -23.36 1.02
N PRO A 223 -10.28 -23.33 1.39
CA PRO A 223 -9.61 -24.54 1.85
C PRO A 223 -10.31 -25.13 3.09
N THR A 224 -10.47 -26.45 3.13
CA THR A 224 -11.17 -27.16 4.22
C THR A 224 -10.56 -26.89 5.59
N TRP A 225 -9.23 -26.78 5.66
CA TRP A 225 -8.49 -26.44 6.87
C TRP A 225 -8.70 -24.98 7.36
N LEU A 226 -9.39 -24.13 6.60
CA LEU A 226 -9.75 -22.76 7.00
C LEU A 226 -11.23 -22.58 7.36
N GLU A 227 -12.10 -23.50 6.98
CA GLU A 227 -13.56 -23.29 7.03
C GLU A 227 -14.05 -23.00 8.46
N GLU A 228 -13.69 -23.85 9.42
CA GLU A 228 -14.08 -23.68 10.83
C GLU A 228 -13.50 -22.40 11.44
N LEU A 229 -12.24 -22.10 11.15
CA LEU A 229 -11.55 -20.89 11.63
C LEU A 229 -12.20 -19.61 11.08
N LEU A 230 -12.55 -19.61 9.79
CA LEU A 230 -13.23 -18.48 9.16
C LEU A 230 -14.59 -18.24 9.81
N LEU A 231 -15.33 -19.28 10.16
CA LEU A 231 -16.61 -19.19 10.85
C LEU A 231 -16.45 -18.89 12.36
N GLY A 232 -15.28 -19.15 12.92
CA GLY A 232 -14.89 -18.78 14.28
C GLY A 232 -15.24 -19.83 15.34
N TYR A 233 -15.30 -21.10 14.96
CA TYR A 233 -15.45 -22.23 15.87
C TYR A 233 -14.34 -23.27 15.61
N GLY A 234 -14.36 -24.38 16.35
CA GLY A 234 -13.36 -25.45 16.21
C GLY A 234 -12.05 -25.15 16.95
N ASP A 235 -11.03 -25.95 16.67
CA ASP A 235 -9.70 -25.76 17.27
C ASP A 235 -8.94 -24.61 16.57
N PRO A 236 -8.55 -23.54 17.28
CA PRO A 236 -7.81 -22.43 16.70
C PRO A 236 -6.42 -22.83 16.14
N SER A 237 -5.83 -23.94 16.58
CA SER A 237 -4.55 -24.44 16.07
C SER A 237 -4.65 -25.38 14.87
N SER A 238 -5.86 -25.78 14.45
CA SER A 238 -6.07 -26.76 13.37
C SER A 238 -5.37 -26.44 12.04
N ALA A 239 -5.20 -25.16 11.71
CA ALA A 239 -4.51 -24.70 10.50
C ALA A 239 -3.01 -24.45 10.67
N HIS A 240 -2.47 -24.62 11.88
CA HIS A 240 -1.03 -24.45 12.14
C HIS A 240 -0.24 -25.57 11.44
N TYR A 241 0.96 -25.28 10.96
CA TYR A 241 1.75 -26.23 10.16
C TYR A 241 2.01 -27.57 10.87
N LYS A 242 2.09 -27.57 12.20
CA LYS A 242 2.27 -28.81 12.99
C LYS A 242 1.03 -29.71 13.01
N GLU A 243 -0.17 -29.14 12.88
CA GLU A 243 -1.44 -29.85 13.03
C GLU A 243 -2.05 -30.24 11.67
N ILE A 244 -1.75 -29.48 10.61
CA ILE A 244 -2.36 -29.66 9.27
C ILE A 244 -1.97 -30.97 8.56
N GLY A 245 -0.97 -31.71 9.08
CA GLY A 245 -0.53 -33.01 8.56
C GLY A 245 0.14 -33.00 7.19
N THR A 246 0.38 -31.82 6.61
CA THR A 246 0.99 -31.64 5.27
C THR A 246 2.31 -30.85 5.31
N ALA A 247 2.88 -30.64 6.49
CA ALA A 247 4.16 -29.95 6.64
C ALA A 247 5.33 -30.68 5.96
N TYR A 248 6.28 -29.91 5.46
CA TYR A 248 7.50 -30.39 4.85
C TYR A 248 8.55 -30.69 5.92
N GLU A 249 9.02 -31.94 5.97
CA GLU A 249 10.10 -32.30 6.90
C GLU A 249 11.41 -31.56 6.60
N THR A 250 11.68 -31.29 5.31
CA THR A 250 12.91 -30.68 4.84
C THR A 250 12.62 -29.43 4.02
N LEU A 251 13.23 -28.31 4.42
CA LEU A 251 13.10 -27.02 3.75
C LEU A 251 14.48 -26.46 3.38
N ASN A 252 14.57 -25.85 2.21
CA ASN A 252 15.76 -25.10 1.83
C ASN A 252 15.61 -23.64 2.26
N PHE A 253 16.44 -23.21 3.21
CA PHE A 253 16.44 -21.85 3.74
C PHE A 253 17.31 -20.89 2.90
N ASN A 254 17.94 -21.36 1.81
CA ASN A 254 18.78 -20.55 0.94
C ASN A 254 19.77 -19.68 1.75
N ASP A 255 19.75 -18.36 1.55
CA ASP A 255 20.57 -17.34 2.20
C ASP A 255 19.88 -16.70 3.42
N THR A 256 18.84 -17.35 3.98
CA THR A 256 18.19 -16.86 5.21
C THR A 256 19.19 -16.72 6.35
N PHE A 257 20.15 -17.65 6.44
CA PHE A 257 21.22 -17.59 7.42
C PHE A 257 22.52 -17.03 6.82
N LEU A 258 23.20 -16.13 7.55
CA LEU A 258 24.46 -15.53 7.11
C LEU A 258 25.65 -16.49 7.28
N ASP A 259 25.61 -17.33 8.31
CA ASP A 259 26.67 -18.25 8.72
C ASP A 259 26.09 -19.40 9.56
N SER A 260 26.90 -20.42 9.85
CA SER A 260 26.49 -21.57 10.68
C SER A 260 26.12 -21.19 12.11
N ASP A 261 26.78 -20.19 12.69
CA ASP A 261 26.50 -19.74 14.06
C ASP A 261 25.10 -19.15 14.14
N HIS A 262 24.67 -18.44 13.10
CA HIS A 262 23.32 -17.92 12.96
C HIS A 262 22.29 -19.03 12.95
N VAL A 263 22.58 -20.18 12.31
CA VAL A 263 21.69 -21.35 12.34
C VAL A 263 21.51 -21.84 13.77
N VAL A 264 22.59 -21.99 14.53
CA VAL A 264 22.54 -22.45 15.92
C VAL A 264 21.80 -21.45 16.81
N GLU A 265 22.09 -20.15 16.69
CA GLU A 265 21.41 -19.08 17.43
C GLU A 265 19.90 -19.03 17.16
N SER A 266 19.48 -19.40 15.95
CA SER A 266 18.09 -19.33 15.51
C SER A 266 17.19 -20.39 16.14
N PHE A 267 17.76 -21.49 16.63
CA PHE A 267 17.02 -22.61 17.23
C PHE A 267 17.53 -22.93 18.64
N PRO A 268 17.34 -22.02 19.62
CA PRO A 268 17.96 -22.15 20.95
C PRO A 268 17.51 -23.37 21.76
N ASN A 269 16.34 -23.94 21.43
CA ASN A 269 15.75 -25.08 22.14
C ASN A 269 15.99 -26.42 21.43
N ASN A 270 16.69 -26.43 20.29
CA ASN A 270 16.88 -27.63 19.48
C ASN A 270 18.37 -27.95 19.35
N LYS A 271 18.70 -29.24 19.31
CA LYS A 271 20.06 -29.67 18.99
C LYS A 271 20.27 -29.65 17.48
N VAL A 272 21.17 -28.78 17.02
CA VAL A 272 21.54 -28.62 15.61
C VAL A 272 22.72 -29.53 15.28
N ILE A 273 22.61 -30.34 14.22
CA ILE A 273 23.62 -31.31 13.77
C ILE A 273 23.98 -31.01 12.32
N PHE A 274 25.24 -30.69 12.06
CA PHE A 274 25.76 -30.39 10.72
C PHE A 274 26.29 -31.65 10.02
N ALA A 275 26.11 -31.75 8.71
CA ALA A 275 26.73 -32.78 7.88
C ALA A 275 28.27 -32.63 7.80
N GLU A 276 28.98 -33.72 7.50
CA GLU A 276 30.46 -33.77 7.53
C GLU A 276 31.16 -32.76 6.60
N ASN A 277 30.56 -32.46 5.43
CA ASN A 277 31.14 -31.58 4.40
C ASN A 277 30.38 -30.24 4.26
N ILE A 278 30.02 -29.60 5.37
CA ILE A 278 29.26 -28.34 5.35
C ILE A 278 30.13 -27.15 4.88
N ASN A 279 29.56 -26.30 4.03
CA ASN A 279 30.11 -24.98 3.73
C ASN A 279 29.54 -23.99 4.74
N PHE A 280 30.36 -23.58 5.70
CA PHE A 280 29.95 -22.72 6.81
C PHE A 280 29.49 -21.31 6.41
N ASN A 281 29.78 -20.87 5.17
CA ASN A 281 29.36 -19.58 4.60
C ASN A 281 28.44 -19.75 3.37
N GLY A 282 27.74 -20.88 3.30
CA GLY A 282 26.89 -21.28 2.18
C GLY A 282 25.40 -21.06 2.42
N SER A 283 24.59 -21.54 1.48
CA SER A 283 23.16 -21.73 1.68
C SER A 283 22.90 -22.98 2.52
N PHE A 284 21.81 -22.99 3.28
CA PHE A 284 21.49 -24.11 4.20
C PHE A 284 20.15 -24.75 3.91
N LYS A 285 20.13 -26.08 3.99
CA LYS A 285 18.92 -26.91 3.93
C LYS A 285 18.74 -27.61 5.27
N LEU A 286 17.57 -27.47 5.88
CA LEU A 286 17.29 -27.94 7.23
C LEU A 286 16.23 -29.04 7.18
N THR A 287 16.47 -30.11 7.94
CA THR A 287 15.51 -31.21 8.17
C THR A 287 15.07 -31.20 9.63
N PHE A 288 13.75 -31.13 9.85
CA PHE A 288 13.11 -31.07 11.16
C PHE A 288 12.52 -32.44 11.52
N ASN A 289 13.15 -33.17 12.44
CA ASN A 289 12.71 -34.53 12.79
C ASN A 289 11.38 -34.58 13.57
N ASP A 290 10.98 -33.48 14.22
CA ASP A 290 9.71 -33.38 14.95
C ASP A 290 8.49 -33.43 14.03
N LEU A 291 8.69 -33.21 12.72
CA LEU A 291 7.66 -33.28 11.69
C LEU A 291 7.57 -34.66 11.00
N LYS A 292 8.43 -35.62 11.35
CA LYS A 292 8.35 -36.97 10.79
C LYS A 292 7.06 -37.68 11.22
N LEU A 293 6.34 -38.23 10.24
CA LEU A 293 5.16 -39.06 10.49
C LEU A 293 5.53 -40.23 11.40
N LYS A 294 4.96 -40.26 12.62
CA LYS A 294 5.19 -41.36 13.57
C LYS A 294 4.37 -42.59 13.16
N TYR A 295 5.00 -43.75 13.16
CA TYR A 295 4.31 -45.05 13.13
C TYR A 295 4.07 -45.64 14.54
N ASP A 296 4.69 -45.07 15.59
CA ASP A 296 4.64 -45.55 16.97
C ASP A 296 4.37 -44.42 17.98
N GLU A 297 3.28 -44.53 18.76
CA GLU A 297 2.83 -43.52 19.74
C GLU A 297 3.75 -43.38 20.97
N ASN A 298 4.60 -44.38 21.26
CA ASN A 298 5.40 -44.45 22.49
C ASN A 298 6.86 -43.94 22.37
N SER A 299 7.25 -43.35 21.23
CA SER A 299 8.61 -42.83 21.03
C SER A 299 8.75 -41.36 21.46
N GLU A 300 9.79 -41.05 22.25
CA GLU A 300 10.16 -39.67 22.63
C GLU A 300 10.30 -38.78 21.37
N ILE A 301 9.80 -37.53 21.44
CA ILE A 301 9.84 -36.60 20.30
C ILE A 301 11.29 -36.17 20.08
N ASN A 302 11.90 -36.65 18.99
CA ASN A 302 13.22 -36.22 18.56
C ASN A 302 13.12 -34.82 17.90
N THR A 303 13.52 -33.78 18.62
CA THR A 303 13.49 -32.38 18.15
C THR A 303 14.80 -31.93 17.49
N ASN A 304 15.69 -32.86 17.12
CA ASN A 304 16.95 -32.54 16.46
C ASN A 304 16.73 -31.94 15.06
N ILE A 305 17.59 -31.00 14.69
CA ILE A 305 17.61 -30.36 13.37
C ILE A 305 18.88 -30.76 12.65
N TYR A 306 18.76 -31.31 11.46
CA TYR A 306 19.90 -31.70 10.62
C TYR A 306 20.11 -30.65 9.53
N VAL A 307 21.37 -30.22 9.37
CA VAL A 307 21.76 -29.15 8.46
C VAL A 307 22.66 -29.71 7.36
N GLU A 308 22.23 -29.49 6.12
CA GLU A 308 22.95 -29.83 4.89
C GLU A 308 23.25 -28.55 4.09
N ASN A 309 24.20 -28.64 3.16
CA ASN A 309 24.40 -27.57 2.19
C ASN A 309 23.16 -27.43 1.30
N GLY A 310 22.69 -26.20 1.15
CA GLY A 310 21.69 -25.84 0.16
C GLY A 310 22.23 -25.97 -1.28
N PRO A 311 21.39 -25.69 -2.29
CA PRO A 311 21.81 -25.64 -3.68
C PRO A 311 22.99 -24.68 -3.84
N SER A 312 24.07 -25.14 -4.47
CA SER A 312 25.23 -24.29 -4.76
C SER A 312 25.03 -23.56 -6.09
N ASP A 313 25.11 -22.23 -6.08
CA ASP A 313 25.14 -21.37 -7.29
C ASP A 313 26.45 -21.48 -8.08
N LYS A 314 27.05 -22.66 -8.18
CA LYS A 314 28.22 -22.89 -9.05
C LYS A 314 27.79 -22.82 -10.52
N CYS A 315 27.42 -21.63 -10.98
CA CYS A 315 27.40 -21.30 -12.39
C CYS A 315 28.83 -20.99 -12.78
N VAL A 316 29.37 -21.78 -13.71
CA VAL A 316 30.74 -21.68 -14.22
C VAL A 316 30.96 -20.39 -15.03
N LEU A 317 29.90 -19.68 -15.41
CA LEU A 317 29.96 -18.38 -16.09
C LEU A 317 29.67 -17.29 -15.06
N LYS A 318 30.37 -16.14 -15.14
CA LYS A 318 30.12 -14.96 -14.30
C LYS A 318 28.65 -14.56 -14.44
N LYS A 319 27.78 -15.09 -13.58
CA LYS A 319 26.51 -14.44 -13.31
C LYS A 319 26.84 -13.19 -12.51
N HIS A 320 26.14 -12.10 -12.79
CA HIS A 320 26.07 -10.97 -11.88
C HIS A 320 25.93 -11.51 -10.45
N THR A 321 26.85 -11.14 -9.56
CA THR A 321 26.89 -11.60 -8.17
C THR A 321 25.48 -11.70 -7.61
N SER A 322 25.03 -12.92 -7.29
CA SER A 322 23.70 -13.19 -6.76
C SER A 322 23.43 -12.26 -5.57
N LYS A 323 22.33 -11.52 -5.62
CA LYS A 323 21.98 -10.59 -4.53
C LYS A 323 21.63 -11.41 -3.29
N ARG A 324 22.50 -11.38 -2.28
CA ARG A 324 22.30 -12.12 -1.03
C ARG A 324 21.69 -11.25 0.06
N ASN A 325 20.91 -11.91 0.92
CA ASN A 325 20.45 -11.40 2.19
C ASN A 325 21.61 -10.86 3.04
N LYS A 326 21.34 -9.77 3.76
CA LYS A 326 22.28 -9.12 4.69
C LYS A 326 21.75 -9.06 6.12
N ILE A 327 20.54 -9.57 6.35
CA ILE A 327 19.83 -9.46 7.62
C ILE A 327 20.11 -10.72 8.43
N ARG A 328 20.63 -10.54 9.65
CA ARG A 328 20.70 -11.60 10.67
C ARG A 328 19.36 -11.61 11.42
N PHE A 329 18.48 -12.54 11.06
CA PHE A 329 17.14 -12.65 11.64
C PHE A 329 17.18 -13.16 13.08
N THR A 330 16.21 -12.76 13.90
CA THR A 330 16.06 -13.28 15.26
C THR A 330 15.40 -14.66 15.26
N PRO A 331 15.50 -15.45 16.35
CA PRO A 331 14.78 -16.71 16.47
C PRO A 331 13.28 -16.58 16.19
N SER A 332 12.62 -15.52 16.68
CA SER A 332 11.19 -15.28 16.40
C SER A 332 10.91 -14.98 14.92
N GLN A 333 11.83 -14.27 14.25
CA GLN A 333 11.73 -13.98 12.81
C GLN A 333 11.98 -15.25 11.99
N ILE A 334 12.91 -16.11 12.40
CA ILE A 334 13.16 -17.41 11.76
C ILE A 334 11.96 -18.34 11.92
N GLU A 335 11.32 -18.40 13.09
CA GLU A 335 10.06 -19.15 13.25
C GLU A 335 8.96 -18.61 12.34
N ALA A 336 8.85 -17.29 12.19
CA ALA A 336 7.91 -16.66 11.25
C ALA A 336 8.20 -17.04 9.79
N ILE A 337 9.48 -17.05 9.39
CA ILE A 337 9.91 -17.47 8.05
C ILE A 337 9.62 -18.95 7.82
N LYS A 338 9.99 -19.81 8.79
CA LYS A 338 9.72 -21.27 8.76
C LYS A 338 8.23 -21.54 8.61
N SER A 339 7.41 -21.01 9.51
CA SER A 339 5.95 -21.19 9.45
C SER A 339 5.37 -20.69 8.12
N GLY A 340 5.83 -19.54 7.61
CA GLY A 340 5.37 -19.01 6.32
C GLY A 340 5.81 -19.83 5.09
N MET A 341 6.86 -20.64 5.21
CA MET A 341 7.28 -21.61 4.20
C MET A 341 6.46 -22.90 4.24
N GLU A 342 5.78 -23.19 5.34
CA GLU A 342 4.95 -24.39 5.51
C GLU A 342 3.50 -24.19 5.02
N PRO A 343 2.79 -25.26 4.62
CA PRO A 343 1.35 -25.23 4.39
C PRO A 343 0.55 -24.80 5.62
N GLY A 344 -0.59 -24.13 5.40
CA GLY A 344 -1.52 -23.72 6.46
C GLY A 344 -1.58 -22.20 6.70
N LEU A 345 -2.06 -21.84 7.90
CA LEU A 345 -2.24 -20.45 8.34
C LEU A 345 -1.05 -20.02 9.20
N THR A 346 -0.37 -18.96 8.78
CA THR A 346 0.70 -18.31 9.55
C THR A 346 0.26 -16.91 9.96
N MET A 347 0.19 -16.66 11.26
CA MET A 347 -0.14 -15.34 11.82
C MET A 347 1.06 -14.71 12.51
N ILE A 348 1.55 -13.61 11.96
CA ILE A 348 2.71 -12.88 12.47
C ILE A 348 2.24 -11.54 13.05
N VAL A 349 2.45 -11.38 14.37
CA VAL A 349 2.27 -10.09 15.05
C VAL A 349 3.60 -9.38 15.08
N GLY A 350 3.70 -8.28 14.36
CA GLY A 350 4.91 -7.48 14.31
C GLY A 350 4.73 -6.11 14.95
N PRO A 351 5.27 -5.87 16.15
CA PRO A 351 5.32 -4.54 16.76
C PRO A 351 6.03 -3.48 15.87
N PRO A 352 5.98 -2.19 16.24
CA PRO A 352 6.69 -1.14 15.50
C PRO A 352 8.20 -1.41 15.41
N GLY A 353 8.75 -1.50 14.20
CA GLY A 353 10.20 -1.61 13.96
C GLY A 353 10.81 -3.01 14.05
N THR A 354 10.00 -4.07 14.13
CA THR A 354 10.49 -5.46 14.28
C THR A 354 10.80 -6.18 12.96
N GLY A 355 10.87 -5.46 11.83
CA GLY A 355 11.22 -6.06 10.53
C GLY A 355 10.11 -6.88 9.87
N LYS A 356 8.83 -6.53 10.06
CA LYS A 356 7.68 -7.20 9.39
C LYS A 356 7.90 -7.39 7.89
N THR A 357 8.26 -6.31 7.19
CA THR A 357 8.46 -6.30 5.74
C THR A 357 9.67 -7.15 5.36
N ASP A 358 10.73 -7.16 6.17
CA ASP A 358 11.91 -8.02 5.94
C ASP A 358 11.53 -9.50 6.04
N VAL A 359 10.79 -9.89 7.07
CA VAL A 359 10.26 -11.27 7.21
C VAL A 359 9.35 -11.63 6.04
N ALA A 360 8.43 -10.74 5.64
CA ALA A 360 7.51 -10.96 4.53
C ALA A 360 8.24 -11.25 3.21
N VAL A 361 9.21 -10.39 2.89
CA VAL A 361 10.01 -10.47 1.68
C VAL A 361 10.89 -11.72 1.68
N HIS A 362 11.42 -12.14 2.82
CA HIS A 362 12.18 -13.38 2.95
C HIS A 362 11.32 -14.65 2.82
N ILE A 363 10.09 -14.64 3.33
CA ILE A 363 9.12 -15.72 3.06
C ILE A 363 8.87 -15.83 1.56
N ILE A 364 8.66 -14.70 0.87
CA ILE A 364 8.45 -14.67 -0.59
C ILE A 364 9.67 -15.23 -1.34
N LEU A 365 10.88 -14.81 -0.97
CA LEU A 365 12.13 -15.32 -1.55
C LEU A 365 12.24 -16.84 -1.41
N ASN A 366 12.03 -17.35 -0.19
CA ASN A 366 12.14 -18.78 0.06
C ASN A 366 11.05 -19.58 -0.68
N LEU A 367 9.80 -19.10 -0.71
CA LEU A 367 8.74 -19.74 -1.50
C LEU A 367 9.05 -19.73 -2.99
N TYR A 368 9.60 -18.63 -3.51
CA TYR A 368 9.98 -18.47 -4.92
C TYR A 368 11.03 -19.52 -5.36
N HIS A 369 12.03 -19.81 -4.52
CA HIS A 369 13.06 -20.81 -4.83
C HIS A 369 12.66 -22.25 -4.48
N ASN A 370 11.93 -22.49 -3.38
CA ASN A 370 11.51 -23.84 -2.98
C ASN A 370 10.39 -24.39 -3.87
N HIS A 371 9.54 -23.50 -4.40
CA HIS A 371 8.37 -23.86 -5.19
C HIS A 371 8.27 -23.03 -6.47
N PRO A 372 9.17 -23.23 -7.45
CA PRO A 372 9.24 -22.42 -8.66
C PRO A 372 8.00 -22.53 -9.57
N ASP A 373 7.17 -23.55 -9.36
CA ASP A 373 5.89 -23.85 -10.00
C ASP A 373 4.68 -23.18 -9.32
N GLN A 374 4.86 -22.67 -8.10
CA GLN A 374 3.81 -22.01 -7.33
C GLN A 374 3.80 -20.50 -7.56
N ARG A 375 2.62 -19.89 -7.37
CA ARG A 375 2.45 -18.44 -7.45
C ARG A 375 2.07 -17.84 -6.11
N ILE A 376 2.54 -16.63 -5.89
CA ILE A 376 2.42 -15.87 -4.65
C ILE A 376 1.60 -14.62 -4.93
N LEU A 377 0.46 -14.49 -4.24
CA LEU A 377 -0.38 -13.31 -4.24
C LEU A 377 -0.05 -12.46 -3.00
N ILE A 378 0.45 -11.24 -3.22
CA ILE A 378 0.71 -10.27 -2.16
C ILE A 378 -0.47 -9.30 -2.08
N VAL A 379 -1.05 -9.14 -0.89
CA VAL A 379 -2.15 -8.20 -0.65
C VAL A 379 -1.80 -7.26 0.50
N THR A 380 -2.05 -5.97 0.33
CA THR A 380 -1.81 -4.96 1.38
C THR A 380 -2.98 -4.01 1.51
N LYS A 381 -3.02 -3.22 2.59
CA LYS A 381 -3.99 -2.13 2.68
C LYS A 381 -3.57 -0.93 1.84
N SER A 382 -2.29 -0.56 1.85
CA SER A 382 -1.78 0.67 1.25
C SER A 382 -0.80 0.43 0.10
N ASN A 383 -0.81 1.35 -0.88
CA ASN A 383 0.22 1.37 -1.93
C ASN A 383 1.63 1.62 -1.38
N GLN A 384 1.74 2.26 -0.22
CA GLN A 384 3.03 2.51 0.42
C GLN A 384 3.68 1.21 0.90
N ALA A 385 2.91 0.33 1.55
CA ALA A 385 3.40 -0.98 1.96
C ALA A 385 3.84 -1.83 0.75
N LEU A 386 3.08 -1.80 -0.35
CA LEU A 386 3.51 -2.42 -1.61
C LEU A 386 4.85 -1.87 -2.07
N ASN A 387 5.00 -0.54 -2.14
CA ASN A 387 6.24 0.06 -2.59
C ASN A 387 7.45 -0.42 -1.77
N GLN A 388 7.32 -0.42 -0.44
CA GLN A 388 8.37 -0.87 0.47
C GLN A 388 8.73 -2.35 0.29
N MET A 389 7.74 -3.21 0.03
CA MET A 389 8.01 -4.62 -0.30
C MET A 389 8.73 -4.77 -1.64
N PHE A 390 8.28 -4.08 -2.70
CA PHE A 390 8.95 -4.16 -4.02
C PHE A 390 10.38 -3.64 -3.97
N GLU A 391 10.62 -2.50 -3.31
CA GLU A 391 11.97 -1.94 -3.13
C GLU A 391 12.93 -2.96 -2.50
N LYS A 392 12.44 -3.80 -1.57
CA LYS A 392 13.24 -4.87 -0.96
C LYS A 392 13.34 -6.12 -1.83
N LEU A 393 12.27 -6.54 -2.50
CA LEU A 393 12.27 -7.71 -3.40
C LEU A 393 13.27 -7.54 -4.55
N ILE A 394 13.38 -6.34 -5.11
CA ILE A 394 14.34 -6.01 -6.19
C ILE A 394 15.80 -6.16 -5.71
N LEU A 395 16.05 -6.03 -4.40
CA LEU A 395 17.39 -6.18 -3.81
C LEU A 395 17.75 -7.64 -3.50
N LEU A 396 16.87 -8.61 -3.78
CA LEU A 396 17.09 -10.04 -3.55
C LEU A 396 17.18 -10.81 -4.87
N ASP A 397 17.47 -12.11 -4.79
CA ASP A 397 17.61 -13.01 -5.95
C ASP A 397 16.27 -13.39 -6.59
N ILE A 398 15.47 -12.40 -6.95
CA ILE A 398 14.20 -12.55 -7.65
C ILE A 398 14.30 -11.89 -9.01
N ASP A 399 13.97 -12.65 -10.05
CA ASP A 399 13.94 -12.12 -11.41
C ASP A 399 12.77 -11.14 -11.56
N VAL A 400 13.07 -9.93 -12.00
CA VAL A 400 12.15 -8.80 -12.14
C VAL A 400 10.98 -9.15 -13.05
N LYS A 401 11.16 -10.03 -14.04
CA LYS A 401 10.08 -10.48 -14.94
C LYS A 401 8.95 -11.22 -14.21
N HIS A 402 9.26 -11.86 -13.09
CA HIS A 402 8.29 -12.60 -12.29
C HIS A 402 7.51 -11.71 -11.31
N LEU A 403 7.88 -10.43 -11.18
CA LEU A 403 7.24 -9.44 -10.31
C LEU A 403 6.20 -8.64 -11.09
N LEU A 404 4.95 -8.62 -10.62
CA LEU A 404 3.86 -7.83 -11.21
C LEU A 404 3.08 -7.07 -10.14
N ARG A 405 2.82 -5.79 -10.38
CA ARG A 405 1.99 -4.94 -9.53
C ARG A 405 0.69 -4.55 -10.24
N LEU A 406 -0.45 -4.66 -9.54
CA LEU A 406 -1.77 -4.27 -10.01
C LEU A 406 -2.41 -3.22 -9.07
N GLY A 407 -2.92 -2.11 -9.62
CA GLY A 407 -3.54 -1.03 -8.82
C GLY A 407 -4.06 0.16 -9.62
N HIS A 408 -4.92 1.00 -9.02
CA HIS A 408 -5.36 2.28 -9.60
C HIS A 408 -4.27 3.35 -9.40
N GLY A 409 -3.81 3.98 -10.49
CA GLY A 409 -2.68 4.91 -10.45
C GLY A 409 -1.37 4.14 -10.46
N GLU A 410 -1.12 3.47 -11.58
CA GLU A 410 0.11 2.73 -11.93
C GLU A 410 1.39 3.59 -11.85
N GLU A 411 1.25 4.90 -11.67
CA GLU A 411 2.34 5.87 -11.69
C GLU A 411 3.05 6.01 -10.33
N ALA A 412 4.38 5.81 -10.39
CA ALA A 412 5.39 6.19 -9.41
C ALA A 412 5.67 5.22 -8.25
N LEU A 413 6.26 4.07 -8.56
CA LEU A 413 7.45 3.68 -7.79
C LEU A 413 8.57 4.66 -8.17
N GLN A 414 9.36 5.12 -7.20
CA GLN A 414 10.59 5.89 -7.45
C GLN A 414 11.74 4.93 -7.85
N THR A 415 11.43 3.89 -8.62
CA THR A 415 12.40 2.92 -9.13
C THR A 415 12.57 3.12 -10.63
N GLU A 416 13.76 2.81 -11.16
CA GLU A 416 14.01 2.87 -12.60
C GLU A 416 13.13 1.88 -13.39
N GLU A 417 12.66 0.82 -12.73
CA GLU A 417 11.85 -0.23 -13.34
C GLU A 417 10.34 -0.03 -13.11
N ASP A 418 9.56 -0.27 -14.16
CA ASP A 418 8.10 -0.14 -14.15
C ASP A 418 7.41 -1.51 -14.00
N PHE A 419 6.82 -1.77 -12.84
CA PHE A 419 6.18 -3.06 -12.49
C PHE A 419 4.70 -3.15 -12.87
N THR A 420 4.20 -2.17 -13.62
CA THR A 420 2.82 -2.11 -14.09
C THR A 420 2.60 -3.04 -15.27
N ARG A 421 1.34 -3.20 -15.70
CA ARG A 421 1.01 -4.01 -16.89
C ARG A 421 1.79 -3.54 -18.12
N TYR A 422 1.85 -2.22 -18.34
CA TYR A 422 2.56 -1.63 -19.47
C TYR A 422 4.07 -1.77 -19.34
N GLY A 423 4.60 -1.47 -18.15
CA GLY A 423 6.03 -1.63 -17.86
C GLY A 423 6.51 -3.05 -18.09
N ARG A 424 5.70 -4.07 -17.73
CA ARG A 424 6.02 -5.47 -17.96
C ARG A 424 6.00 -5.87 -19.44
N VAL A 425 5.05 -5.37 -20.23
CA VAL A 425 5.05 -5.60 -21.69
C VAL A 425 6.30 -4.99 -22.31
N ASN A 426 6.61 -3.73 -21.99
CA ASN A 426 7.81 -3.05 -22.51
C ASN A 426 9.09 -3.76 -22.08
N TYR A 427 9.17 -4.22 -20.82
CA TYR A 427 10.30 -5.00 -20.31
C TYR A 427 10.46 -6.32 -21.08
N ALA A 428 9.38 -7.07 -21.27
CA ALA A 428 9.42 -8.33 -22.01
C ALA A 428 9.81 -8.13 -23.48
N GLU A 429 9.37 -7.04 -24.13
CA GLU A 429 9.80 -6.68 -25.48
C GLU A 429 11.30 -6.36 -25.53
N ASN A 430 11.83 -5.60 -24.57
CA ASN A 430 13.25 -5.29 -24.48
C ASN A 430 14.08 -6.56 -24.24
N MET A 431 13.67 -7.40 -23.29
CA MET A 431 14.34 -8.68 -23.02
C MET A 431 14.32 -9.61 -24.22
N ARG A 432 13.21 -9.70 -24.95
CA ARG A 432 13.12 -10.46 -26.21
C ARG A 432 14.17 -9.97 -27.21
N ASN A 433 14.28 -8.66 -27.41
CA ASN A 433 15.24 -8.08 -28.35
C ASN A 433 16.69 -8.34 -27.91
N GLU A 434 16.99 -8.25 -26.61
CA GLU A 434 18.32 -8.58 -26.06
C GLU A 434 18.66 -10.06 -26.29
N LEU A 435 17.73 -10.97 -26.00
CA LEU A 435 17.91 -12.40 -26.20
C LEU A 435 18.09 -12.75 -27.68
N LEU A 436 17.33 -12.14 -28.59
CA LEU A 436 17.54 -12.27 -30.05
C LEU A 436 18.92 -11.75 -30.47
N GLY A 437 19.40 -10.68 -29.84
CA GLY A 437 20.80 -10.22 -29.99
C GLY A 437 21.82 -11.29 -29.56
N LYS A 438 21.59 -11.99 -28.45
CA LYS A 438 22.44 -13.12 -28.02
C LYS A 438 22.36 -14.30 -28.99
N VAL A 439 21.17 -14.59 -29.54
CA VAL A 439 21.00 -15.60 -30.60
C VAL A 439 21.85 -15.27 -31.82
N LYS A 440 21.89 -13.99 -32.22
CA LYS A 440 22.77 -13.52 -33.30
C LYS A 440 24.24 -13.79 -33.00
N VAL A 441 24.72 -13.48 -31.79
CA VAL A 441 26.10 -13.77 -31.38
C VAL A 441 26.42 -15.27 -31.44
N ILE A 442 25.51 -16.14 -30.99
CA ILE A 442 25.66 -17.60 -31.07
C ILE A 442 25.72 -18.05 -32.53
N LYS A 443 24.79 -17.59 -33.37
CA LYS A 443 24.76 -17.90 -34.80
C LYS A 443 26.07 -17.52 -35.49
N ASP A 444 26.51 -16.27 -35.29
CA ASP A 444 27.70 -15.72 -35.93
C ASP A 444 28.98 -16.43 -35.46
N SER A 445 29.05 -16.82 -34.17
CA SER A 445 30.17 -17.62 -33.62
C SER A 445 30.25 -19.05 -34.17
N LEU A 446 29.15 -19.56 -34.72
CA LEU A 446 29.09 -20.89 -35.33
C LEU A 446 29.10 -20.83 -36.86
N LYS A 447 29.15 -19.61 -37.44
CA LYS A 447 29.11 -19.35 -38.89
C LYS A 447 27.92 -20.05 -39.56
N ILE A 448 26.77 -20.06 -38.88
CA ILE A 448 25.53 -20.65 -39.40
C ILE A 448 24.86 -19.65 -40.35
N GLU A 449 24.63 -20.06 -41.60
CA GLU A 449 23.89 -19.26 -42.58
C GLU A 449 22.39 -19.26 -42.30
N GLY A 450 21.73 -18.11 -42.45
CA GLY A 450 20.28 -17.93 -42.30
C GLY A 450 19.89 -16.85 -41.29
N ASP A 451 18.61 -16.48 -41.34
CA ASP A 451 18.00 -15.35 -40.60
C ASP A 451 17.29 -15.82 -39.32
N TYR A 452 18.03 -16.49 -38.44
CA TYR A 452 17.50 -17.09 -37.21
C TYR A 452 17.30 -16.11 -36.04
N GLU A 453 17.81 -14.88 -36.15
CA GLU A 453 17.80 -13.86 -35.08
C GLU A 453 16.59 -12.91 -35.13
N TYR A 454 15.68 -13.08 -36.09
CA TYR A 454 14.59 -12.12 -36.32
C TYR A 454 13.30 -12.40 -35.53
N SER A 455 13.04 -13.65 -35.14
CA SER A 455 11.84 -14.00 -34.38
C SER A 455 12.07 -15.12 -33.39
N CYS A 456 11.17 -15.21 -32.41
CA CYS A 456 11.18 -16.28 -31.42
C CYS A 456 11.04 -17.66 -32.09
N GLU A 457 10.31 -17.72 -33.19
CA GLU A 457 10.07 -18.94 -33.95
C GLU A 457 11.33 -19.43 -34.67
N THR A 458 12.02 -18.57 -35.41
CA THR A 458 13.23 -18.97 -36.14
C THR A 458 14.38 -19.31 -35.19
N ALA A 459 14.53 -18.56 -34.10
CA ALA A 459 15.49 -18.90 -33.04
C ALA A 459 15.19 -20.27 -32.39
N THR A 460 13.91 -20.61 -32.19
CA THR A 460 13.52 -21.93 -31.68
C THR A 460 13.89 -23.06 -32.65
N GLN A 461 13.76 -22.83 -33.95
CA GLN A 461 14.17 -23.78 -34.99
C GLN A 461 15.69 -24.00 -34.98
N LEU A 462 16.48 -22.93 -34.88
CA LEU A 462 17.94 -22.99 -34.74
C LEU A 462 18.34 -23.88 -33.55
N PHE A 463 17.72 -23.67 -32.39
CA PHE A 463 18.02 -24.43 -31.19
C PHE A 463 17.68 -25.92 -31.32
N LYS A 464 16.47 -26.24 -31.78
CA LYS A 464 15.98 -27.63 -31.86
C LYS A 464 16.69 -28.45 -32.94
N ILE A 465 16.96 -27.85 -34.10
CA ILE A 465 17.45 -28.58 -35.28
C ILE A 465 18.98 -28.62 -35.30
N ILE A 466 19.64 -27.48 -35.07
CA ILE A 466 21.08 -27.34 -35.26
C ILE A 466 21.82 -27.51 -33.93
N LEU A 467 21.57 -26.63 -32.96
CA LEU A 467 22.37 -26.57 -31.72
C LEU A 467 22.22 -27.86 -30.89
N THR A 468 21.00 -28.36 -30.71
CA THR A 468 20.74 -29.61 -29.97
C THR A 468 21.41 -30.81 -30.64
N LYS A 469 21.47 -30.83 -31.98
CA LYS A 469 22.15 -31.89 -32.73
C LYS A 469 23.66 -31.84 -32.53
N MET A 470 24.26 -30.64 -32.55
CA MET A 470 25.69 -30.44 -32.28
C MET A 470 26.06 -30.88 -30.86
N TRP A 471 25.25 -30.51 -29.86
CA TRP A 471 25.48 -30.91 -28.47
C TRP A 471 25.37 -32.42 -28.25
N LYS A 472 24.35 -33.07 -28.82
CA LYS A 472 24.20 -34.54 -28.75
C LYS A 472 25.39 -35.26 -29.38
N LYS A 473 25.91 -34.75 -30.51
CA LYS A 473 27.11 -35.30 -31.15
C LYS A 473 28.33 -35.18 -30.23
N PHE A 474 28.54 -34.00 -29.64
CA PHE A 474 29.63 -33.77 -28.68
C PHE A 474 29.57 -34.74 -27.50
N ILE A 475 28.43 -34.90 -26.84
CA ILE A 475 28.28 -35.85 -25.71
C ILE A 475 28.69 -37.28 -26.11
N SER A 476 28.33 -37.71 -27.32
CA SER A 476 28.67 -39.07 -27.79
C SER A 476 30.16 -39.29 -28.07
N GLU A 477 30.90 -38.21 -28.32
CA GLU A 477 32.32 -38.22 -28.66
C GLU A 477 33.22 -37.81 -27.48
N ALA A 478 32.68 -37.13 -26.45
CA ALA A 478 33.40 -36.54 -25.32
C ALA A 478 34.24 -37.53 -24.50
N ASN A 479 33.84 -38.80 -24.38
CA ASN A 479 34.61 -39.83 -23.66
C ASN A 479 35.76 -40.43 -24.50
N LYS A 480 35.87 -40.09 -25.78
CA LYS A 480 36.83 -40.68 -26.73
C LYS A 480 37.95 -39.72 -27.14
N THR A 481 37.90 -38.45 -26.73
CA THR A 481 38.83 -37.40 -27.15
C THR A 481 39.83 -37.06 -26.06
N GLU A 482 41.12 -36.95 -26.40
CA GLU A 482 42.19 -36.56 -25.47
C GLU A 482 42.13 -35.06 -25.09
N ASN A 483 41.57 -34.22 -25.96
CA ASN A 483 41.39 -32.78 -25.72
C ASN A 483 39.91 -32.38 -25.87
N LEU A 484 39.22 -32.25 -24.72
CA LEU A 484 37.80 -31.95 -24.66
C LEU A 484 37.48 -30.55 -25.24
N TYR A 485 38.36 -29.58 -25.03
CA TYR A 485 38.18 -28.19 -25.49
C TYR A 485 38.12 -28.09 -27.02
N GLU A 486 39.02 -28.78 -27.72
CA GLU A 486 39.04 -28.74 -29.19
C GLU A 486 37.82 -29.41 -29.83
N SER A 487 37.28 -30.43 -29.17
CA SER A 487 36.05 -31.09 -29.60
C SER A 487 34.77 -30.32 -29.27
N PHE A 488 34.84 -29.25 -28.47
CA PHE A 488 33.67 -28.51 -28.00
C PHE A 488 33.07 -27.63 -29.11
N PRO A 489 31.79 -27.85 -29.49
CA PRO A 489 31.19 -27.18 -30.65
C PRO A 489 30.95 -25.68 -30.45
N PHE A 490 30.95 -25.19 -29.21
CA PHE A 490 30.64 -23.79 -28.88
C PHE A 490 31.88 -23.00 -28.40
N LYS A 491 33.09 -23.39 -28.83
CA LYS A 491 34.34 -22.77 -28.36
C LYS A 491 34.46 -21.27 -28.68
N GLU A 492 34.13 -20.85 -29.90
CA GLU A 492 34.15 -19.43 -30.30
C GLU A 492 33.11 -18.60 -29.53
N TYR A 493 31.98 -19.20 -29.15
CA TYR A 493 31.00 -18.57 -28.27
C TYR A 493 31.54 -18.46 -26.85
N PHE A 494 32.10 -19.55 -26.31
CA PHE A 494 32.68 -19.58 -24.97
C PHE A 494 33.75 -18.52 -24.79
N GLU A 495 34.63 -18.28 -25.77
CA GLU A 495 35.64 -17.21 -25.74
C GLU A 495 35.06 -15.79 -25.63
N LYS A 496 33.85 -15.56 -26.15
CA LYS A 496 33.17 -14.25 -26.12
C LYS A 496 32.37 -13.99 -24.85
N VAL A 497 32.09 -15.02 -24.05
CA VAL A 497 31.32 -14.88 -22.81
C VAL A 497 32.24 -14.49 -21.65
N GLU A 498 31.77 -13.64 -20.74
CA GLU A 498 32.49 -13.30 -19.52
C GLU A 498 32.64 -14.52 -18.59
N LYS A 499 33.89 -14.80 -18.17
CA LYS A 499 34.26 -15.95 -17.35
C LYS A 499 34.79 -15.49 -15.99
N ASP A 500 34.72 -16.39 -15.00
CA ASP A 500 35.46 -16.20 -13.75
C ASP A 500 36.97 -16.33 -13.99
N GLU A 501 37.76 -15.60 -13.19
CA GLU A 501 39.23 -15.51 -13.33
C GLU A 501 39.94 -16.88 -13.22
N ASN A 502 39.28 -17.86 -12.59
CA ASN A 502 39.82 -19.20 -12.37
C ASN A 502 39.56 -20.17 -13.54
N ILE A 503 38.91 -19.73 -14.62
CA ILE A 503 38.56 -20.59 -15.76
C ILE A 503 39.45 -20.26 -16.96
N THR A 504 40.48 -21.08 -17.12
CA THR A 504 41.38 -21.07 -18.28
C THR A 504 41.05 -22.23 -19.22
N THR A 505 41.58 -22.20 -20.45
CA THR A 505 41.49 -23.30 -21.42
C THR A 505 41.93 -24.64 -20.84
N ASP A 506 42.92 -24.62 -19.94
CA ASP A 506 43.53 -25.81 -19.33
C ASP A 506 42.66 -26.41 -18.22
N SER A 507 41.75 -25.62 -17.65
CA SER A 507 40.77 -26.05 -16.63
C SER A 507 39.45 -26.57 -17.23
N PHE A 508 39.33 -26.58 -18.56
CA PHE A 508 38.09 -26.92 -19.24
C PHE A 508 37.74 -28.40 -19.09
N ASN A 509 36.64 -28.66 -18.39
CA ASN A 509 36.11 -30.01 -18.16
C ASN A 509 34.66 -30.12 -18.65
N PHE A 510 34.09 -31.32 -18.53
CA PHE A 510 32.71 -31.57 -18.97
C PHE A 510 31.68 -30.75 -18.19
N ASP A 511 31.92 -30.45 -16.92
CA ASP A 511 31.02 -29.60 -16.11
C ASP A 511 30.99 -28.17 -16.66
N ILE A 512 32.14 -27.63 -17.09
CA ILE A 512 32.22 -26.34 -17.77
C ILE A 512 31.46 -26.38 -19.10
N ALA A 513 31.69 -27.41 -19.92
CA ALA A 513 30.99 -27.58 -21.19
C ALA A 513 29.46 -27.66 -20.99
N SER A 514 29.02 -28.41 -19.98
CA SER A 514 27.60 -28.55 -19.61
C SER A 514 27.01 -27.25 -19.09
N ALA A 515 27.78 -26.46 -18.33
CA ALA A 515 27.34 -25.15 -17.86
C ALA A 515 27.17 -24.14 -19.00
N VAL A 516 28.09 -24.13 -19.97
CA VAL A 516 27.97 -23.30 -21.18
C VAL A 516 26.76 -23.73 -22.00
N TRP A 517 26.56 -25.03 -22.21
CA TRP A 517 25.37 -25.54 -22.88
C TRP A 517 24.08 -25.15 -22.17
N LYS A 518 24.05 -25.24 -20.83
CA LYS A 518 22.92 -24.80 -20.02
C LYS A 518 22.64 -23.31 -20.24
N SER A 519 23.66 -22.46 -20.23
CA SER A 519 23.51 -21.03 -20.52
C SER A 519 22.92 -20.77 -21.91
N ILE A 520 23.38 -21.50 -22.94
CA ILE A 520 22.82 -21.40 -24.29
C ILE A 520 21.36 -21.85 -24.28
N SER A 521 21.07 -23.01 -23.70
CA SER A 521 19.72 -23.57 -23.61
C SER A 521 18.75 -22.63 -22.88
N ASP A 522 19.19 -22.01 -21.79
CA ASP A 522 18.40 -21.08 -20.99
C ASP A 522 17.97 -19.87 -21.83
N ILE A 523 18.82 -19.33 -22.70
CA ILE A 523 18.47 -18.24 -23.65
C ILE A 523 17.28 -18.65 -24.53
N PHE A 524 17.32 -19.84 -25.15
CA PHE A 524 16.27 -20.29 -26.05
C PHE A 524 14.99 -20.71 -25.32
N ILE A 525 15.11 -21.34 -24.14
CA ILE A 525 13.97 -21.65 -23.27
C ILE A 525 13.27 -20.35 -22.88
N GLU A 526 14.03 -19.34 -22.47
CA GLU A 526 13.51 -18.04 -22.08
C GLU A 526 12.83 -17.34 -23.25
N LEU A 527 13.49 -17.28 -24.40
CA LEU A 527 12.96 -16.68 -25.62
C LEU A 527 11.65 -17.35 -26.09
N SER A 528 11.51 -18.66 -25.89
CA SER A 528 10.28 -19.38 -26.22
C SER A 528 9.05 -18.91 -25.42
N LYS A 529 9.25 -18.33 -24.23
CA LYS A 529 8.16 -17.77 -23.40
C LYS A 529 7.57 -16.50 -24.01
N TYR A 530 8.39 -15.72 -24.70
CA TYR A 530 8.00 -14.46 -25.35
C TYR A 530 7.37 -14.65 -26.73
N ARG A 531 7.32 -15.89 -27.26
CA ARG A 531 6.65 -16.18 -28.54
C ARG A 531 5.20 -15.69 -28.56
N SER A 532 4.49 -15.81 -27.44
CA SER A 532 3.09 -15.38 -27.33
C SER A 532 2.93 -13.87 -27.54
N LEU A 533 3.96 -13.06 -27.27
CA LEU A 533 3.93 -11.63 -27.53
C LEU A 533 3.96 -11.31 -29.02
N GLU A 534 4.59 -12.15 -29.85
CA GLU A 534 4.57 -11.99 -31.32
C GLU A 534 3.19 -12.34 -31.91
N LEU A 535 2.45 -13.24 -31.25
CA LEU A 535 1.12 -13.70 -31.68
C LEU A 535 0.01 -12.74 -31.27
N LEU A 536 0.12 -12.14 -30.08
CA LEU A 536 -0.87 -11.23 -29.52
C LEU A 536 -0.64 -9.81 -30.05
N LYS A 537 -1.59 -9.30 -30.85
CA LYS A 537 -1.48 -7.97 -31.49
C LYS A 537 -1.77 -6.81 -30.54
N ASN A 538 -2.66 -7.02 -29.57
CA ASN A 538 -3.11 -5.97 -28.66
C ASN A 538 -2.27 -5.99 -27.38
N LYS A 539 -1.81 -4.81 -26.94
CA LYS A 539 -1.06 -4.66 -25.67
C LYS A 539 -1.84 -5.17 -24.45
N LYS A 540 -3.18 -5.07 -24.49
CA LYS A 540 -4.05 -5.59 -23.44
C LYS A 540 -3.88 -7.10 -23.30
N ASP A 541 -4.06 -7.85 -24.38
CA ASP A 541 -3.98 -9.31 -24.38
C ASP A 541 -2.56 -9.78 -24.01
N GLN A 542 -1.53 -9.06 -24.50
CA GLN A 542 -0.14 -9.29 -24.09
C GLN A 542 0.03 -9.15 -22.57
N SER A 543 -0.51 -8.09 -21.97
CA SER A 543 -0.44 -7.89 -20.52
C SER A 543 -1.19 -8.96 -19.72
N GLU A 544 -2.34 -9.40 -20.22
CA GLU A 544 -3.15 -10.46 -19.60
C GLU A 544 -2.43 -11.82 -19.67
N TYR A 545 -1.75 -12.11 -20.77
CA TYR A 545 -0.90 -13.30 -20.90
C TYR A 545 0.27 -13.27 -19.92
N LEU A 546 1.01 -12.17 -19.84
CA LEU A 546 2.14 -12.03 -18.91
C LEU A 546 1.69 -12.21 -17.45
N MET A 547 0.55 -11.60 -17.09
CA MET A 547 -0.06 -11.76 -15.77
C MET A 547 -0.44 -13.19 -15.44
N THR A 548 -0.98 -13.93 -16.41
CA THR A 548 -1.53 -15.28 -16.18
C THR A 548 -0.52 -16.39 -16.40
N LYS A 549 0.62 -16.17 -17.04
CA LYS A 549 1.61 -17.22 -17.37
C LYS A 549 3.01 -16.95 -16.84
N GLU A 550 3.47 -15.71 -16.86
CA GLU A 550 4.86 -15.38 -16.54
C GLU A 550 5.04 -14.89 -15.10
N ALA A 551 4.13 -14.03 -14.63
CA ALA A 551 4.20 -13.50 -13.28
C ALA A 551 4.08 -14.64 -12.24
N LYS A 552 5.04 -14.70 -11.31
CA LYS A 552 5.00 -15.63 -10.17
C LYS A 552 4.61 -14.94 -8.88
N ILE A 553 4.97 -13.66 -8.74
CA ILE A 553 4.66 -12.82 -7.60
C ILE A 553 3.78 -11.69 -8.11
N VAL A 554 2.50 -11.74 -7.76
CA VAL A 554 1.51 -10.73 -8.16
C VAL A 554 1.07 -9.99 -6.92
N ALA A 555 1.15 -8.67 -6.95
CA ALA A 555 0.88 -7.84 -5.79
C ALA A 555 -0.17 -6.78 -6.06
N MET A 556 -1.10 -6.58 -5.13
CA MET A 556 -2.16 -5.59 -5.24
C MET A 556 -2.66 -5.09 -3.87
N THR A 557 -3.43 -4.02 -3.86
CA THR A 557 -4.14 -3.61 -2.64
C THR A 557 -5.41 -4.45 -2.45
N CYS A 558 -5.88 -4.62 -1.22
CA CYS A 558 -7.14 -5.32 -0.92
C CYS A 558 -8.34 -4.67 -1.64
N THR A 559 -8.33 -3.35 -1.78
CA THR A 559 -9.33 -2.59 -2.52
C THR A 559 -9.30 -2.92 -4.02
N HIS A 560 -8.12 -3.09 -4.61
CA HIS A 560 -7.99 -3.46 -6.02
C HIS A 560 -8.40 -4.92 -6.23
N ALA A 561 -8.01 -5.83 -5.33
CA ALA A 561 -8.47 -7.21 -5.32
C ALA A 561 -10.00 -7.31 -5.33
N ALA A 562 -10.67 -6.51 -4.50
CA ALA A 562 -12.13 -6.47 -4.44
C ALA A 562 -12.77 -5.95 -5.73
N LEU A 563 -12.19 -4.93 -6.36
CA LEU A 563 -12.71 -4.36 -7.61
C LEU A 563 -12.45 -5.24 -8.83
N LYS A 564 -11.31 -5.92 -8.89
CA LYS A 564 -10.84 -6.67 -10.06
C LYS A 564 -11.04 -8.18 -9.96
N ARG A 565 -11.70 -8.67 -8.90
CA ARG A 565 -11.98 -10.10 -8.73
C ARG A 565 -12.60 -10.72 -9.98
N LYS A 566 -13.68 -10.14 -10.50
CA LYS A 566 -14.38 -10.69 -11.66
C LYS A 566 -13.45 -10.85 -12.85
N ASP A 567 -12.73 -9.78 -13.20
CA ASP A 567 -11.76 -9.78 -14.29
C ASP A 567 -10.68 -10.84 -14.07
N LEU A 568 -10.12 -10.97 -12.86
CA LEU A 568 -9.09 -11.97 -12.54
C LEU A 568 -9.62 -13.41 -12.66
N VAL A 569 -10.84 -13.67 -12.21
CA VAL A 569 -11.48 -14.99 -12.29
C VAL A 569 -11.78 -15.37 -13.74
N GLU A 570 -12.29 -14.43 -14.55
CA GLU A 570 -12.55 -14.64 -15.99
C GLU A 570 -11.25 -14.87 -16.77
N LEU A 571 -10.16 -14.20 -16.39
CA LEU A 571 -8.83 -14.40 -16.96
C LEU A 571 -8.18 -15.74 -16.56
N GLY A 572 -8.79 -16.51 -15.65
CA GLY A 572 -8.21 -17.75 -15.14
C GLY A 572 -6.97 -17.52 -14.28
N PHE A 573 -6.93 -16.41 -13.54
CA PHE A 573 -5.88 -16.13 -12.57
C PHE A 573 -5.82 -17.24 -11.50
N THR A 574 -4.61 -17.67 -11.16
CA THR A 574 -4.36 -18.76 -10.22
C THR A 574 -3.18 -18.43 -9.31
N TYR A 575 -3.26 -18.86 -8.06
CA TYR A 575 -2.23 -18.70 -7.05
C TYR A 575 -2.29 -19.81 -5.99
N ASP A 576 -1.15 -20.07 -5.37
CA ASP A 576 -0.97 -21.14 -4.40
C ASP A 576 -0.75 -20.59 -2.99
N ASN A 577 -0.20 -19.38 -2.88
CA ASN A 577 0.19 -18.78 -1.60
C ASN A 577 -0.33 -17.35 -1.53
N ILE A 578 -0.93 -16.96 -0.41
CA ILE A 578 -1.31 -15.57 -0.12
C ILE A 578 -0.43 -15.03 1.01
N LEU A 579 0.20 -13.87 0.78
CA LEU A 579 0.82 -13.09 1.83
C LEU A 579 0.09 -11.76 1.99
N MET A 580 -0.32 -11.44 3.22
CA MET A 580 -0.97 -10.18 3.57
C MET A 580 -0.10 -9.36 4.52
N GLU A 581 0.16 -8.10 4.18
CA GLU A 581 0.77 -7.12 5.10
C GLU A 581 -0.27 -6.09 5.53
N GLU A 582 -0.08 -5.49 6.70
CA GLU A 582 -1.03 -4.57 7.33
C GLU A 582 -2.38 -5.23 7.62
N SER A 583 -2.42 -6.56 7.82
CA SER A 583 -3.67 -7.32 7.92
C SER A 583 -4.61 -6.84 9.02
N ALA A 584 -4.06 -6.28 10.10
CA ALA A 584 -4.85 -5.69 11.18
C ALA A 584 -5.65 -4.45 10.78
N GLN A 585 -5.29 -3.77 9.67
CA GLN A 585 -5.92 -2.56 9.12
C GLN A 585 -6.88 -2.83 7.95
N ILE A 586 -7.00 -4.09 7.51
CA ILE A 586 -7.88 -4.49 6.40
C ILE A 586 -9.24 -4.89 6.98
N LEU A 587 -10.33 -4.42 6.35
CA LEU A 587 -11.69 -4.83 6.76
C LEU A 587 -11.85 -6.35 6.60
N GLU A 588 -12.70 -6.95 7.42
CA GLU A 588 -12.90 -8.40 7.40
C GLU A 588 -13.28 -8.93 6.00
N VAL A 589 -14.26 -8.30 5.35
CA VAL A 589 -14.67 -8.68 3.98
C VAL A 589 -13.57 -8.46 2.93
N GLU A 590 -12.77 -7.40 3.07
CA GLU A 590 -11.65 -7.12 2.16
C GLU A 590 -10.48 -8.11 2.36
N THR A 591 -10.42 -8.75 3.53
CA THR A 591 -9.45 -9.81 3.85
C THR A 591 -9.91 -11.16 3.30
N PHE A 592 -11.23 -11.39 3.26
CA PHE A 592 -11.84 -12.61 2.75
C PHE A 592 -11.80 -12.71 1.22
N ILE A 593 -12.11 -11.62 0.50
CA ILE A 593 -12.18 -11.62 -0.98
C ILE A 593 -10.92 -12.18 -1.66
N PRO A 594 -9.68 -11.83 -1.23
CA PRO A 594 -8.46 -12.39 -1.79
C PRO A 594 -8.37 -13.92 -1.82
N LEU A 595 -9.04 -14.65 -0.92
CA LEU A 595 -9.07 -16.13 -0.91
C LEU A 595 -9.80 -16.72 -2.12
N LEU A 596 -10.58 -15.91 -2.83
CA LEU A 596 -11.53 -16.32 -3.86
C LEU A 596 -11.31 -15.57 -5.19
N LEU A 597 -10.09 -15.09 -5.45
CA LEU A 597 -9.70 -14.50 -6.75
C LEU A 597 -9.39 -15.54 -7.85
N GLN A 598 -9.62 -16.82 -7.59
CA GLN A 598 -9.39 -17.92 -8.54
C GLN A 598 -10.56 -18.89 -8.54
N ASN A 599 -10.73 -19.63 -9.63
CA ASN A 599 -11.70 -20.72 -9.72
C ASN A 599 -11.19 -21.96 -8.97
N PRO A 600 -12.09 -22.77 -8.37
CA PRO A 600 -11.70 -24.04 -7.78
C PRO A 600 -11.23 -25.01 -8.87
N VAL A 601 -10.29 -25.89 -8.52
CA VAL A 601 -9.80 -26.98 -9.37
C VAL A 601 -10.29 -28.28 -8.77
N ASN A 602 -11.10 -29.05 -9.50
CA ASN A 602 -11.71 -30.30 -8.99
C ASN A 602 -12.47 -30.11 -7.66
N ASN A 603 -13.25 -29.04 -7.54
CA ASN A 603 -13.95 -28.64 -6.29
C ASN A 603 -13.05 -28.43 -5.06
N SER A 604 -11.74 -28.27 -5.27
CA SER A 604 -10.78 -27.93 -4.22
C SER A 604 -10.19 -26.55 -4.45
N ASN A 605 -9.93 -25.83 -3.36
CA ASN A 605 -9.19 -24.58 -3.42
C ASN A 605 -7.69 -24.88 -3.59
N ARG A 606 -7.04 -24.20 -4.55
CA ARG A 606 -5.60 -24.36 -4.84
C ARG A 606 -4.70 -23.79 -3.73
N LEU A 607 -5.23 -22.94 -2.86
CA LEU A 607 -4.49 -22.25 -1.80
C LEU A 607 -3.86 -23.26 -0.82
N LYS A 608 -2.54 -23.21 -0.71
CA LYS A 608 -1.71 -24.02 0.18
C LYS A 608 -1.30 -23.27 1.44
N ARG A 609 -1.11 -21.95 1.33
CA ARG A 609 -0.59 -21.11 2.41
C ARG A 609 -1.31 -19.79 2.51
N TRP A 610 -1.58 -19.39 3.75
CA TRP A 610 -2.07 -18.05 4.05
C TRP A 610 -1.22 -17.42 5.15
N ILE A 611 -0.43 -16.42 4.78
CA ILE A 611 0.45 -15.69 5.69
C ILE A 611 -0.17 -14.32 5.95
N MET A 612 -0.47 -14.01 7.21
CA MET A 612 -1.01 -12.71 7.63
C MET A 612 -0.04 -12.01 8.58
N ILE A 613 0.38 -10.81 8.22
CA ILE A 613 1.34 -10.00 8.96
C ILE A 613 0.66 -8.70 9.36
N GLY A 614 0.53 -8.49 10.67
CA GLY A 614 -0.22 -7.35 11.20
C GLY A 614 0.17 -6.99 12.63
N ASP A 615 -0.53 -5.99 13.16
CA ASP A 615 -0.41 -5.59 14.56
C ASP A 615 -1.78 -5.12 15.07
N HIS A 616 -2.45 -5.98 15.82
CA HIS A 616 -3.76 -5.71 16.39
C HIS A 616 -3.72 -4.70 17.56
N ASN A 617 -2.51 -4.36 18.05
CA ASN A 617 -2.30 -3.32 19.05
C ASN A 617 -2.05 -1.92 18.43
N GLN A 618 -2.02 -1.81 17.09
CA GLN A 618 -2.04 -0.54 16.36
C GLN A 618 -3.43 -0.25 15.77
N LEU A 619 -3.57 0.79 14.92
CA LEU A 619 -4.89 1.25 14.46
C LEU A 619 -5.65 0.16 13.69
N PRO A 620 -6.98 0.04 13.93
CA PRO A 620 -7.87 -0.78 13.12
C PRO A 620 -8.21 -0.09 11.78
N PRO A 621 -8.93 -0.77 10.87
CA PRO A 621 -9.56 -0.16 9.70
C PRO A 621 -10.34 1.11 10.04
N ILE A 622 -10.19 2.15 9.21
CA ILE A 622 -10.88 3.43 9.42
C ILE A 622 -12.35 3.32 9.00
N ILE A 623 -13.26 3.49 9.95
CA ILE A 623 -14.70 3.60 9.72
C ILE A 623 -15.12 5.08 9.74
N GLN A 624 -15.63 5.58 8.62
CA GLN A 624 -15.98 7.01 8.48
C GLN A 624 -17.11 7.42 9.43
N ASN A 625 -18.13 6.57 9.58
CA ASN A 625 -19.25 6.81 10.48
C ASN A 625 -19.10 5.95 11.74
N ILE A 626 -18.76 6.61 12.84
CA ILE A 626 -18.50 6.01 14.16
C ILE A 626 -19.70 5.19 14.68
N ALA A 627 -20.93 5.45 14.21
CA ALA A 627 -22.09 4.65 14.59
C ALA A 627 -21.93 3.16 14.22
N PHE A 628 -21.37 2.85 13.05
CA PHE A 628 -21.11 1.46 12.63
C PHE A 628 -20.01 0.80 13.44
N GLN A 629 -19.03 1.58 13.88
CA GLN A 629 -17.99 1.09 14.79
C GLN A 629 -18.61 0.73 16.16
N LYS A 630 -19.38 1.65 16.75
CA LYS A 630 -19.95 1.48 18.10
C LYS A 630 -21.02 0.38 18.18
N TYR A 631 -21.89 0.29 17.18
CA TYR A 631 -23.03 -0.64 17.21
C TYR A 631 -22.70 -2.01 16.61
N SER A 632 -21.92 -2.06 15.54
CA SER A 632 -21.68 -3.29 14.77
C SER A 632 -20.25 -3.82 14.86
N ASN A 633 -19.34 -3.12 15.55
CA ASN A 633 -17.92 -3.44 15.59
C ASN A 633 -17.29 -3.59 14.18
N MET A 634 -17.75 -2.79 13.22
CA MET A 634 -17.35 -2.90 11.81
C MET A 634 -15.85 -2.66 11.57
N GLU A 635 -15.15 -2.04 12.53
CA GLU A 635 -13.69 -1.85 12.47
C GLU A 635 -12.89 -3.12 12.73
N GLN A 636 -13.51 -4.21 13.20
CA GLN A 636 -12.79 -5.44 13.46
C GLN A 636 -12.26 -6.03 12.15
N SER A 637 -10.93 -6.18 12.07
CA SER A 637 -10.29 -6.94 11.00
C SER A 637 -10.34 -8.44 11.28
N LEU A 638 -10.28 -9.24 10.21
CA LEU A 638 -10.22 -10.70 10.32
C LEU A 638 -8.99 -11.14 11.14
N PHE A 639 -7.85 -10.46 10.95
CA PHE A 639 -6.64 -10.66 11.75
C PHE A 639 -6.90 -10.48 13.25
N THR A 640 -7.58 -9.39 13.64
CA THR A 640 -7.91 -9.13 15.05
C THR A 640 -8.91 -10.15 15.58
N ARG A 641 -9.84 -10.62 14.75
CA ARG A 641 -10.76 -11.71 15.13
C ARG A 641 -10.01 -13.02 15.38
N PHE A 642 -9.11 -13.42 14.51
CA PHE A 642 -8.31 -14.64 14.70
C PHE A 642 -7.43 -14.59 15.95
N VAL A 643 -6.81 -13.43 16.24
CA VAL A 643 -6.11 -13.20 17.51
C VAL A 643 -7.04 -13.44 18.71
N ARG A 644 -8.28 -12.91 18.66
CA ARG A 644 -9.27 -13.09 19.74
C ARG A 644 -9.78 -14.52 19.88
N LEU A 645 -9.82 -15.27 18.78
CA LEU A 645 -10.20 -16.68 18.75
C LEU A 645 -9.08 -17.61 19.26
N GLY A 646 -7.86 -17.08 19.47
CA GLY A 646 -6.74 -17.85 20.01
C GLY A 646 -5.92 -18.57 18.96
N VAL A 647 -6.03 -18.20 17.67
CA VAL A 647 -5.17 -18.76 16.62
C VAL A 647 -3.69 -18.54 17.01
N PRO A 648 -2.81 -19.55 16.90
CA PRO A 648 -1.40 -19.44 17.27
C PRO A 648 -0.72 -18.25 16.59
N LEU A 649 0.00 -17.45 17.38
CA LEU A 649 0.65 -16.21 16.93
C LEU A 649 2.15 -16.31 17.07
N ILE A 650 2.86 -15.89 16.03
CA ILE A 650 4.31 -15.66 16.08
C ILE A 650 4.51 -14.17 16.32
N ILE A 651 5.03 -13.82 17.50
CA ILE A 651 5.22 -12.43 17.90
C ILE A 651 6.68 -12.06 17.73
N LEU A 652 6.94 -11.06 16.88
CA LEU A 652 8.31 -10.55 16.69
C LEU A 652 8.73 -9.73 17.90
N ASP A 653 9.91 -10.02 18.45
CA ASP A 653 10.30 -9.61 19.81
C ASP A 653 11.46 -8.58 19.87
N LYS A 654 12.14 -8.30 18.76
CA LYS A 654 13.22 -7.29 18.71
C LYS A 654 12.96 -6.20 17.68
N GLN A 655 12.98 -4.94 18.12
CA GLN A 655 12.84 -3.76 17.25
C GLN A 655 14.20 -3.16 16.88
N GLY A 656 14.32 -2.64 15.65
CA GLY A 656 15.56 -2.07 15.12
C GLY A 656 15.53 -0.58 14.81
N ARG A 657 14.48 0.15 15.24
CA ARG A 657 14.16 1.48 14.69
C ARG A 657 14.39 2.64 15.66
N THR A 658 14.10 2.43 16.95
CA THR A 658 13.89 3.47 17.98
C THR A 658 14.80 3.24 19.18
N ARG A 659 15.14 4.29 19.93
CA ARG A 659 15.91 4.18 21.18
C ARG A 659 15.19 3.37 22.25
N ASP A 660 15.94 2.65 23.09
CA ASP A 660 15.41 1.91 24.25
C ASP A 660 14.58 2.79 25.19
N GLU A 661 15.01 4.04 25.39
CA GLU A 661 14.30 5.04 26.19
C GLU A 661 12.88 5.33 25.68
N ILE A 662 12.71 5.46 24.36
CA ILE A 662 11.42 5.74 23.72
C ILE A 662 10.61 4.44 23.61
N LEU A 663 11.27 3.30 23.39
CA LEU A 663 10.65 1.97 23.33
C LEU A 663 9.80 1.67 24.58
N LYS A 664 10.25 2.10 25.77
CA LYS A 664 9.50 1.94 27.03
C LYS A 664 8.09 2.52 27.00
N LEU A 665 7.81 3.51 26.14
CA LEU A 665 6.49 4.11 25.99
C LEU A 665 5.45 3.15 25.40
N TYR A 666 5.87 2.10 24.69
CA TYR A 666 4.94 1.17 24.03
C TYR A 666 5.30 -0.31 24.19
N SER A 667 6.50 -0.66 24.67
CA SER A 667 6.93 -2.06 24.81
C SER A 667 6.07 -2.86 25.79
N TRP A 668 5.53 -2.24 26.84
CA TRP A 668 4.66 -2.87 27.83
C TRP A 668 3.41 -3.54 27.23
N ARG A 669 2.99 -3.14 26.03
CA ARG A 669 1.83 -3.74 25.35
C ARG A 669 2.15 -5.06 24.67
N TYR A 670 3.44 -5.34 24.44
CA TYR A 670 3.90 -6.50 23.68
C TYR A 670 4.73 -7.42 24.59
N PRO A 671 4.59 -8.75 24.45
CA PRO A 671 5.39 -9.68 25.24
C PRO A 671 6.87 -9.61 24.80
N ASN A 672 7.77 -9.40 25.76
CA ASN A 672 9.23 -9.45 25.60
C ASN A 672 9.81 -8.54 24.49
N LEU A 673 9.15 -7.41 24.16
CA LEU A 673 9.67 -6.50 23.13
C LEU A 673 10.92 -5.75 23.60
N THR A 674 12.05 -6.06 22.97
CA THR A 674 13.37 -5.47 23.23
C THR A 674 13.99 -4.91 21.95
N SER A 675 15.25 -4.45 21.99
CA SER A 675 15.95 -3.86 20.85
C SER A 675 16.95 -4.81 20.21
N LEU A 676 17.13 -4.67 18.89
CA LEU A 676 18.19 -5.35 18.16
C LEU A 676 19.59 -4.81 18.54
N PRO A 677 20.65 -5.63 18.40
CA PRO A 677 22.01 -5.25 18.84
C PRO A 677 22.53 -3.94 18.23
N HIS A 678 22.18 -3.60 16.98
CA HIS A 678 22.66 -2.35 16.37
C HIS A 678 22.07 -1.10 17.03
N VAL A 679 20.87 -1.18 17.60
CA VAL A 679 20.28 -0.10 18.39
C VAL A 679 21.03 0.05 19.71
N GLN A 680 21.37 -1.08 20.33
CA GLN A 680 22.09 -1.11 21.61
C GLN A 680 23.56 -0.73 21.49
N ASN A 681 24.18 -0.93 20.33
CA ASN A 681 25.62 -0.73 20.13
C ASN A 681 25.95 0.59 19.43
N SER A 682 25.07 1.10 18.57
CA SER A 682 25.35 2.32 17.79
C SER A 682 25.26 3.59 18.65
N ASN A 683 26.30 4.44 18.54
CA ASN A 683 26.34 5.75 19.21
C ASN A 683 25.14 6.64 18.82
N LEU A 684 24.59 6.47 17.61
CA LEU A 684 23.42 7.24 17.15
C LEU A 684 22.22 7.12 18.09
N PHE A 685 22.02 5.96 18.73
CA PHE A 685 20.90 5.71 19.63
C PHE A 685 21.23 5.98 21.11
N LYS A 686 22.52 6.10 21.46
CA LYS A 686 22.98 6.40 22.82
C LYS A 686 23.14 7.90 23.08
N VAL A 687 23.68 8.62 22.11
CA VAL A 687 24.03 10.04 22.25
C VAL A 687 22.77 10.89 22.36
N ARG A 688 22.73 11.84 23.30
CA ARG A 688 21.60 12.78 23.45
C ARG A 688 21.33 13.61 22.19
N ASN A 689 20.08 14.03 22.01
CA ASN A 689 19.72 14.98 20.95
C ASN A 689 20.35 16.36 21.25
N PRO A 690 21.24 16.91 20.38
CA PRO A 690 21.91 18.19 20.64
C PRO A 690 20.93 19.33 20.92
N GLY A 691 21.21 20.13 21.95
CA GLY A 691 20.36 21.23 22.40
C GLY A 691 19.21 20.82 23.32
N PHE A 692 19.05 19.51 23.58
CA PHE A 692 18.01 18.99 24.47
C PHE A 692 18.62 18.22 25.65
N VAL A 693 18.03 18.37 26.83
CA VAL A 693 18.42 17.58 28.00
C VAL A 693 17.91 16.14 27.89
N HIS A 694 16.69 15.98 27.38
CA HIS A 694 16.01 14.68 27.28
C HIS A 694 15.73 14.33 25.82
N ASN A 695 15.98 13.07 25.45
CA ASN A 695 15.67 12.59 24.09
C ASN A 695 14.16 12.53 23.82
N PHE A 696 13.38 12.31 24.86
CA PHE A 696 11.93 12.42 24.82
C PHE A 696 11.42 13.14 26.06
N GLN A 697 10.37 13.93 25.90
CA GLN A 697 9.76 14.70 26.99
C GLN A 697 8.28 14.96 26.70
N PHE A 698 7.46 14.97 27.76
CA PHE A 698 6.11 15.53 27.72
C PHE A 698 6.20 16.97 28.25
N ILE A 699 5.69 17.91 27.49
CA ILE A 699 5.66 19.33 27.83
C ILE A 699 4.21 19.67 28.17
N ASP A 700 3.97 20.01 29.44
CA ASP A 700 2.66 20.45 29.90
C ASP A 700 2.35 21.85 29.35
N VAL A 701 1.22 21.96 28.68
CA VAL A 701 0.74 23.21 28.08
C VAL A 701 -0.57 23.61 28.75
N PRO A 702 -0.55 24.55 29.71
CA PRO A 702 -1.76 25.01 30.38
C PRO A 702 -2.59 25.92 29.48
N ASP A 703 -3.81 26.21 29.92
CA ASP A 703 -4.74 27.10 29.21
C ASP A 703 -4.17 28.54 29.20
N ILE A 704 -4.14 29.20 28.04
CA ILE A 704 -3.66 30.58 27.91
C ILE A 704 -4.88 31.52 27.94
N ASN A 705 -4.89 32.50 28.85
CA ASN A 705 -6.02 33.43 29.03
C ASN A 705 -7.37 32.71 29.23
N GLY A 706 -7.35 31.55 29.89
CA GLY A 706 -8.54 30.72 30.12
C GLY A 706 -9.02 29.93 28.90
N GLN A 707 -8.27 29.94 27.79
CA GLN A 707 -8.57 29.18 26.58
C GLN A 707 -7.56 28.04 26.39
N GLY A 708 -8.06 26.80 26.42
CA GLY A 708 -7.32 25.58 26.09
C GLY A 708 -7.64 25.12 24.65
N GLU A 709 -8.52 24.13 24.54
CA GLU A 709 -9.01 23.66 23.24
C GLU A 709 -10.07 24.63 22.66
N ILE A 710 -10.00 24.89 21.35
CA ILE A 710 -10.98 25.67 20.60
C ILE A 710 -11.54 24.85 19.44
N THR A 711 -12.77 25.16 19.04
CA THR A 711 -13.47 24.45 17.98
C THR A 711 -14.12 25.45 17.02
N PRO A 712 -13.37 26.03 16.04
CA PRO A 712 -13.91 27.03 15.11
C PRO A 712 -15.04 26.50 14.22
N LYS A 713 -15.02 25.19 13.94
CA LYS A 713 -16.09 24.45 13.26
C LYS A 713 -16.39 23.20 14.07
N PRO A 714 -17.62 22.68 14.10
CA PRO A 714 -17.94 21.46 14.83
C PRO A 714 -16.95 20.33 14.54
N TYR A 715 -16.42 19.70 15.61
CA TYR A 715 -15.41 18.63 15.56
C TYR A 715 -14.03 19.02 14.97
N PHE A 716 -13.79 20.30 14.68
CA PHE A 716 -12.53 20.81 14.16
C PHE A 716 -11.64 21.37 15.28
N TYR A 717 -11.22 20.47 16.17
CA TYR A 717 -10.47 20.82 17.39
C TYR A 717 -9.06 21.38 17.08
N GLN A 718 -8.70 22.41 17.83
CA GLN A 718 -7.42 23.12 17.75
C GLN A 718 -6.97 23.55 19.15
N ASN A 719 -5.67 23.76 19.33
CA ASN A 719 -5.08 24.35 20.52
C ASN A 719 -3.94 25.29 20.07
N ILE A 720 -4.15 26.59 20.24
CA ILE A 720 -3.25 27.63 19.73
C ILE A 720 -1.89 27.56 20.45
N ALA A 721 -1.89 27.34 21.76
CA ALA A 721 -0.69 27.28 22.57
C ALA A 721 0.22 26.13 22.13
N GLU A 722 -0.34 24.92 22.00
CA GLU A 722 0.40 23.75 21.51
C GLU A 722 0.90 23.94 20.07
N ALA A 723 0.10 24.59 19.20
CA ALA A 723 0.48 24.84 17.82
C ALA A 723 1.65 25.85 17.72
N GLU A 724 1.60 26.95 18.49
CA GLU A 724 2.72 27.89 18.58
C GLU A 724 3.96 27.22 19.16
N TYR A 725 3.84 26.40 20.21
CA TYR A 725 4.97 25.65 20.78
C TYR A 725 5.60 24.70 19.77
N SER A 726 4.78 23.96 19.03
CA SER A 726 5.25 23.00 18.02
C SER A 726 6.06 23.68 16.91
N VAL A 727 5.56 24.80 16.38
CA VAL A 727 6.27 25.57 15.35
C VAL A 727 7.53 26.24 15.92
N THR A 728 7.48 26.72 17.16
CA THR A 728 8.63 27.35 17.83
C THR A 728 9.73 26.34 18.12
N LEU A 729 9.39 25.12 18.52
CA LEU A 729 10.34 24.01 18.69
C LEU A 729 10.98 23.61 17.36
N PHE A 730 10.20 23.54 16.28
CA PHE A 730 10.74 23.35 14.93
C PHE A 730 11.74 24.45 14.55
N LYS A 731 11.40 25.73 14.78
CA LYS A 731 12.34 26.85 14.54
C LYS A 731 13.61 26.70 15.36
N TYR A 732 13.51 26.33 16.63
CA TYR A 732 14.66 26.10 17.50
C TYR A 732 15.58 24.99 16.95
N MET A 733 15.03 23.83 16.58
CA MET A 733 15.81 22.73 16.00
C MET A 733 16.51 23.16 14.69
N ARG A 734 15.84 23.92 13.84
CA ARG A 734 16.42 24.48 12.62
C ARG A 734 17.53 25.50 12.91
N LEU A 735 17.38 26.31 13.96
CA LEU A 735 18.45 27.20 14.44
C LEU A 735 19.63 26.42 15.02
N LEU A 736 19.44 25.24 15.60
CA LEU A 736 20.55 24.40 16.02
C LEU A 736 21.28 23.73 14.84
N GLY A 737 20.63 23.65 13.67
CA GLY A 737 21.17 23.05 12.44
C GLY A 737 20.60 21.67 12.10
N TYR A 738 19.54 21.22 12.76
CA TYR A 738 18.90 19.94 12.45
C TYR A 738 18.35 19.94 11.02
N PRO A 739 18.53 18.88 10.22
CA PRO A 739 17.93 18.78 8.89
C PRO A 739 16.40 18.82 8.94
N ALA A 740 15.77 19.56 8.03
CA ALA A 740 14.33 19.81 8.10
C ALA A 740 13.51 18.57 7.70
N GLU A 741 14.02 17.81 6.74
CA GLU A 741 13.52 16.51 6.29
C GLU A 741 13.56 15.42 7.37
N LYS A 742 14.37 15.62 8.43
CA LYS A 742 14.44 14.71 9.57
C LYS A 742 13.41 15.02 10.68
N ILE A 743 12.62 16.07 10.52
CA ILE A 743 11.65 16.52 11.51
C ILE A 743 10.24 16.43 10.92
N THR A 744 9.35 15.76 11.65
CA THR A 744 7.93 15.68 11.32
C THR A 744 7.10 16.21 12.49
N ILE A 745 6.09 17.02 12.19
CA ILE A 745 5.13 17.50 13.20
C ILE A 745 3.83 16.71 13.05
N LEU A 746 3.48 16.00 14.10
CA LEU A 746 2.26 15.21 14.19
C LEU A 746 1.28 15.86 15.15
N THR A 747 0.01 15.61 14.90
CA THR A 747 -1.06 15.91 15.83
C THR A 747 -2.14 14.88 15.70
N THR A 748 -3.07 14.86 16.64
CA THR A 748 -4.15 13.91 16.65
C THR A 748 -5.29 14.43 15.75
N TYR A 749 -5.55 15.74 15.73
CA TYR A 749 -6.71 16.32 15.02
C TYR A 749 -6.35 17.03 13.71
N ASN A 750 -7.17 16.84 12.68
CA ASN A 750 -7.03 17.54 11.40
C ASN A 750 -7.12 19.07 11.54
N GLY A 751 -7.95 19.56 12.47
CA GLY A 751 -8.07 20.99 12.77
C GLY A 751 -6.75 21.60 13.21
N GLN A 752 -6.07 20.91 14.12
CA GLN A 752 -4.74 21.28 14.59
C GLN A 752 -3.68 21.16 13.49
N ALA A 753 -3.73 20.12 12.65
CA ALA A 753 -2.77 19.97 11.56
C ALA A 753 -2.86 21.14 10.57
N HIS A 754 -4.07 21.65 10.31
CA HIS A 754 -4.29 22.85 9.51
C HIS A 754 -3.69 24.08 10.20
N LEU A 755 -3.99 24.29 11.49
CA LEU A 755 -3.47 25.43 12.26
C LEU A 755 -1.94 25.46 12.29
N ILE A 756 -1.28 24.32 12.55
CA ILE A 756 0.18 24.22 12.57
C ILE A 756 0.76 24.55 11.19
N ARG A 757 0.16 24.07 10.10
CA ARG A 757 0.62 24.42 8.73
C ARG A 757 0.49 25.91 8.45
N GLU A 758 -0.60 26.53 8.88
CA GLU A 758 -0.83 27.96 8.70
C GLU A 758 0.18 28.79 9.51
N LEU A 759 0.40 28.44 10.78
CA LEU A 759 1.39 29.09 11.64
C LEU A 759 2.81 28.90 11.12
N TRP A 760 3.16 27.69 10.66
CA TRP A 760 4.46 27.44 10.03
C TRP A 760 4.65 28.32 8.79
N LYS A 761 3.67 28.41 7.89
CA LYS A 761 3.74 29.30 6.72
C LYS A 761 3.95 30.75 7.12
N ARG A 762 3.16 31.25 8.08
CA ARG A 762 3.21 32.65 8.53
C ARG A 762 4.51 33.00 9.26
N ARG A 763 5.11 32.05 9.99
CA ARG A 763 6.29 32.29 10.84
C ARG A 763 7.62 31.90 10.19
N CYS A 764 7.60 30.93 9.27
CA CYS A 764 8.81 30.32 8.69
C CYS A 764 8.85 30.40 7.16
N GLY A 765 7.70 30.54 6.49
CA GLY A 765 7.56 30.31 5.04
C GLY A 765 8.45 31.19 4.15
N ASP A 766 8.67 32.45 4.53
CA ASP A 766 9.46 33.39 3.73
C ASP A 766 10.98 33.25 3.95
N SER A 767 11.41 32.52 4.97
CA SER A 767 12.83 32.39 5.32
C SER A 767 13.41 31.10 4.79
N LYS A 768 14.34 31.21 3.83
CA LYS A 768 15.15 30.08 3.34
C LYS A 768 15.94 29.36 4.43
N PHE A 769 16.13 29.99 5.59
CA PHE A 769 16.88 29.44 6.72
C PHE A 769 16.15 28.26 7.39
N TYR A 770 14.83 28.34 7.57
CA TYR A 770 14.08 27.33 8.32
C TYR A 770 13.70 26.10 7.50
N GLY A 771 13.49 26.23 6.18
CA GLY A 771 13.01 25.11 5.36
C GLY A 771 11.64 24.57 5.79
N SER A 772 11.23 23.44 5.21
CA SER A 772 9.97 22.76 5.53
C SER A 772 10.23 21.49 6.33
N PRO A 773 9.45 21.19 7.38
CA PRO A 773 9.44 19.83 7.93
C PRO A 773 9.05 18.85 6.82
N ASP A 774 9.44 17.58 6.99
CA ASP A 774 9.08 16.50 6.04
C ASP A 774 7.56 16.42 5.87
N LYS A 775 6.83 16.34 6.98
CA LYS A 775 5.36 16.35 6.99
C LYS A 775 4.79 17.08 8.20
N ILE A 776 3.62 17.68 7.99
CA ILE A 776 2.70 18.11 9.05
C ILE A 776 1.39 17.36 8.83
N ALA A 777 1.07 16.37 9.66
CA ALA A 777 -0.03 15.44 9.43
C ALA A 777 -0.65 14.92 10.73
N THR A 778 -1.78 14.21 10.62
CA THR A 778 -2.33 13.49 11.76
C THR A 778 -1.60 12.17 12.00
N VAL A 779 -1.65 11.67 13.24
CA VAL A 779 -1.09 10.35 13.61
C VAL A 779 -1.64 9.24 12.70
N ASP A 780 -2.94 9.24 12.44
CA ASP A 780 -3.61 8.22 11.61
C ASP A 780 -3.07 8.20 10.17
N VAL A 781 -2.79 9.37 9.58
CA VAL A 781 -2.24 9.48 8.21
C VAL A 781 -0.75 9.11 8.17
N PHE A 782 -0.04 9.22 9.29
CA PHE A 782 1.39 8.91 9.41
C PHE A 782 1.65 7.47 9.89
N GLN A 783 0.63 6.61 9.91
CA GLN A 783 0.80 5.19 10.20
C GLN A 783 1.73 4.53 9.17
N GLY A 784 2.51 3.55 9.61
CA GLY A 784 3.56 2.91 8.80
C GLY A 784 4.83 3.76 8.58
N GLN A 785 4.74 5.09 8.75
CA GLN A 785 5.87 6.01 8.58
C GLN A 785 6.65 6.24 9.89
N GLN A 786 7.82 6.87 9.77
CA GLN A 786 8.68 7.30 10.86
C GLN A 786 9.49 8.53 10.44
N ASN A 787 9.98 9.27 11.43
CA ASN A 787 11.08 10.19 11.23
C ASN A 787 12.05 10.16 12.43
N ASP A 788 13.23 10.76 12.27
CA ASP A 788 14.24 10.84 13.32
C ASP A 788 13.68 11.60 14.53
N TYR A 789 13.00 12.72 14.27
CA TYR A 789 12.43 13.58 15.31
C TYR A 789 10.94 13.84 15.07
N ILE A 790 10.14 13.57 16.09
CA ILE A 790 8.69 13.81 16.09
C ILE A 790 8.34 14.87 17.12
N ILE A 791 7.62 15.88 16.66
CA ILE A 791 6.95 16.87 17.50
C ILE A 791 5.46 16.53 17.48
N LEU A 792 4.86 16.23 18.64
CA LEU A 792 3.48 15.75 18.73
C LEU A 792 2.61 16.71 19.55
N SER A 793 1.46 17.15 18.99
CA SER A 793 0.45 17.93 19.71
C SER A 793 -0.81 17.09 19.97
N LEU A 794 -1.23 16.99 21.24
CA LEU A 794 -2.37 16.18 21.69
C LEU A 794 -3.71 16.94 21.71
N VAL A 795 -3.67 18.28 21.70
CA VAL A 795 -4.76 19.24 21.52
C VAL A 795 -5.73 19.36 22.69
N ARG A 796 -6.21 18.22 23.19
CA ARG A 796 -7.36 18.18 24.09
C ARG A 796 -7.03 18.67 25.49
N THR A 797 -7.99 19.39 26.07
CA THR A 797 -7.92 19.96 27.42
C THR A 797 -9.16 19.64 28.27
N GLU A 798 -10.28 19.28 27.66
CA GLU A 798 -11.54 18.97 28.37
C GLU A 798 -11.78 17.46 28.51
N SER A 799 -11.61 16.70 27.43
CA SER A 799 -11.76 15.25 27.42
C SER A 799 -10.73 14.60 26.51
N VAL A 800 -10.22 13.43 26.91
CA VAL A 800 -9.20 12.68 26.16
C VAL A 800 -9.63 12.42 24.70
N GLY A 801 -10.94 12.29 24.46
CA GLY A 801 -11.50 12.02 23.15
C GLY A 801 -11.12 10.63 22.66
N TYR A 802 -10.85 10.49 21.36
CA TYR A 802 -10.51 9.19 20.78
C TYR A 802 -9.10 8.70 21.17
N LEU A 803 -8.26 9.52 21.81
CA LEU A 803 -6.94 9.09 22.29
C LEU A 803 -7.02 8.14 23.48
N ARG A 804 -8.24 7.94 24.03
CA ARG A 804 -8.52 6.86 24.98
C ARG A 804 -8.28 5.48 24.36
N ASP A 805 -8.37 5.39 23.04
CA ASP A 805 -7.91 4.20 22.32
C ASP A 805 -6.37 4.10 22.41
N VAL A 806 -5.91 3.18 23.26
CA VAL A 806 -4.48 2.87 23.48
C VAL A 806 -3.75 2.61 22.17
N ARG A 807 -4.42 2.04 21.16
CA ARG A 807 -3.82 1.74 19.85
C ARG A 807 -3.34 3.02 19.16
N ARG A 808 -4.13 4.10 19.23
CA ARG A 808 -3.76 5.43 18.68
C ARG A 808 -2.59 6.03 19.42
N PHE A 809 -2.56 5.88 20.75
CA PHE A 809 -1.47 6.39 21.56
C PHE A 809 -0.15 5.63 21.27
N ILE A 810 -0.20 4.30 21.15
CA ILE A 810 0.96 3.48 20.75
C ILE A 810 1.49 3.89 19.38
N VAL A 811 0.61 4.13 18.40
CA VAL A 811 1.02 4.61 17.08
C VAL A 811 1.72 5.96 17.22
N ALA A 812 1.15 6.90 17.98
CA ALA A 812 1.75 8.22 18.21
C ALA A 812 3.14 8.15 18.86
N MET A 813 3.33 7.30 19.87
CA MET A 813 4.60 7.16 20.59
C MET A 813 5.69 6.43 19.78
N SER A 814 5.30 5.63 18.79
CA SER A 814 6.22 4.77 18.02
C SER A 814 6.68 5.35 16.67
N ARG A 815 6.38 6.64 16.38
CA ARG A 815 6.78 7.30 15.12
C ARG A 815 8.21 7.86 15.15
N ALA A 816 8.76 8.09 16.33
CA ALA A 816 10.08 8.69 16.53
C ALA A 816 11.19 7.64 16.59
N ARG A 817 12.30 7.88 15.89
CA ARG A 817 13.51 7.05 16.02
C ARG A 817 14.44 7.56 17.13
N LEU A 818 14.71 8.86 17.15
CA LEU A 818 15.73 9.49 17.99
C LEU A 818 15.17 10.48 19.00
N GLY A 819 14.14 11.25 18.64
CA GLY A 819 13.55 12.22 19.56
C GLY A 819 12.03 12.38 19.47
N LEU A 820 11.38 12.48 20.63
CA LEU A 820 9.92 12.61 20.76
C LEU A 820 9.55 13.70 21.76
N TYR A 821 9.01 14.81 21.27
CA TYR A 821 8.57 15.93 22.11
C TYR A 821 7.04 16.06 22.01
N VAL A 822 6.34 15.84 23.12
CA VAL A 822 4.88 15.79 23.18
C VAL A 822 4.34 17.02 23.90
N PHE A 823 3.38 17.71 23.30
CA PHE A 823 2.67 18.85 23.88
C PHE A 823 1.23 18.45 24.21
N GLY A 824 0.78 18.80 25.42
CA GLY A 824 -0.60 18.57 25.84
C GLY A 824 -0.85 18.97 27.29
N LYS A 825 -2.11 18.92 27.73
CA LYS A 825 -2.50 19.11 29.13
C LYS A 825 -2.29 17.82 29.91
N PHE A 826 -1.19 17.70 30.64
CA PHE A 826 -0.76 16.45 31.28
C PHE A 826 -1.82 15.90 32.26
N SER A 827 -2.42 16.78 33.06
CA SER A 827 -3.45 16.43 34.04
C SER A 827 -4.67 15.72 33.44
N LEU A 828 -5.02 16.02 32.19
CA LEU A 828 -6.12 15.34 31.48
C LEU A 828 -5.77 13.87 31.17
N PHE A 829 -4.54 13.62 30.69
CA PHE A 829 -4.11 12.27 30.33
C PHE A 829 -3.74 11.43 31.55
N GLU A 830 -3.32 12.06 32.66
CA GLU A 830 -3.08 11.37 33.95
C GLU A 830 -4.36 10.76 34.53
N GLN A 831 -5.52 11.38 34.30
CA GLN A 831 -6.82 10.84 34.74
C GLN A 831 -7.26 9.61 33.92
N CYS A 832 -6.63 9.33 32.78
CA CYS A 832 -6.99 8.23 31.89
C CYS A 832 -6.25 6.94 32.29
N ILE A 833 -6.96 6.01 32.94
CA ILE A 833 -6.39 4.75 33.46
C ILE A 833 -5.73 3.93 32.35
N GLU A 834 -6.37 3.87 31.18
CA GLU A 834 -5.87 3.11 30.04
C GLU A 834 -4.50 3.60 29.53
N LEU A 835 -4.12 4.84 29.84
CA LEU A 835 -2.86 5.46 29.42
C LEU A 835 -1.80 5.48 30.53
N HIS A 836 -2.12 5.06 31.75
CA HIS A 836 -1.19 5.05 32.89
C HIS A 836 0.18 4.44 32.62
N PRO A 837 0.30 3.29 31.91
CA PRO A 837 1.61 2.72 31.61
C PRO A 837 2.54 3.67 30.86
N ILE A 838 1.98 4.53 30.01
CA ILE A 838 2.74 5.49 29.19
C ILE A 838 2.99 6.78 29.97
N ILE A 839 1.96 7.27 30.67
CA ILE A 839 2.03 8.49 31.47
C ILE A 839 3.04 8.34 32.61
N ASN A 840 3.12 7.17 33.24
CA ASN A 840 4.12 6.89 34.28
C ASN A 840 5.56 6.98 33.74
N VAL A 841 5.79 6.57 32.49
CA VAL A 841 7.12 6.73 31.85
C VAL A 841 7.42 8.21 31.63
N PHE A 842 6.46 9.01 31.16
CA PHE A 842 6.65 10.46 31.02
C PHE A 842 6.87 11.16 32.36
N ARG A 843 6.21 10.71 33.44
CA ARG A 843 6.35 11.25 34.81
C ARG A 843 7.76 11.13 35.38
N THR A 844 8.59 10.23 34.84
CA THR A 844 10.00 10.11 35.25
C THR A 844 10.85 11.33 34.88
N LYS A 845 10.34 12.24 34.05
CA LYS A 845 11.02 13.44 33.56
C LYS A 845 10.24 14.72 33.89
N PRO A 846 10.90 15.89 33.91
CA PRO A 846 10.23 17.18 34.08
C PRO A 846 9.21 17.46 32.97
N MET A 847 8.12 18.14 33.31
CA MET A 847 7.05 18.51 32.36
C MET A 847 7.27 19.87 31.68
N SER A 848 8.36 20.56 32.01
CA SER A 848 8.76 21.82 31.37
C SER A 848 9.93 21.55 30.42
N LEU A 849 9.92 22.16 29.23
CA LEU A 849 10.95 21.91 28.22
C LEU A 849 12.35 22.29 28.75
N GLU A 850 13.28 21.34 28.75
CA GLU A 850 14.66 21.57 29.22
C GLU A 850 15.66 21.52 28.06
N ILE A 851 16.40 22.60 27.84
CA ILE A 851 17.32 22.77 26.71
C ILE A 851 18.75 23.14 27.14
N TYR A 852 19.71 22.89 26.24
CA TYR A 852 21.07 23.41 26.32
C TYR A 852 21.26 24.53 25.29
N LYS A 853 21.73 25.70 25.76
CA LYS A 853 21.82 26.91 24.92
C LYS A 853 22.98 26.88 23.92
N ASP A 854 24.08 26.23 24.28
CA ASP A 854 25.36 26.38 23.58
C ASP A 854 25.68 25.22 22.63
N GLU A 855 24.78 24.24 22.52
CA GLU A 855 24.97 23.09 21.66
C GLU A 855 24.51 23.38 20.24
N LYS A 856 25.15 22.72 19.28
CA LYS A 856 24.74 22.74 17.87
C LYS A 856 24.59 21.32 17.37
N TYR A 857 23.72 21.15 16.38
CA TYR A 857 23.57 19.89 15.70
C TYR A 857 24.84 19.55 14.91
N SER A 858 25.39 18.37 15.14
CA SER A 858 26.44 17.78 14.29
C SER A 858 25.94 16.46 13.68
N PRO A 859 26.15 16.22 12.38
CA PRO A 859 25.81 14.95 11.73
C PRO A 859 26.56 13.74 12.32
N THR A 860 27.75 13.96 12.90
CA THR A 860 28.62 12.88 13.41
C THR A 860 28.27 12.42 14.83
N GLY A 861 27.33 13.10 15.51
CA GLY A 861 26.90 12.71 16.86
C GLY A 861 27.95 12.89 17.96
N GLU A 862 29.05 13.60 17.71
CA GLU A 862 30.01 13.97 18.74
C GLU A 862 29.44 15.11 19.60
N THR A 863 28.57 14.79 20.56
CA THR A 863 28.31 15.71 21.66
C THR A 863 29.47 15.59 22.64
N LYS A 864 30.16 16.70 22.95
CA LYS A 864 31.11 16.72 24.07
C LYS A 864 30.35 16.25 25.32
N GLU A 865 30.77 15.12 25.89
CA GLU A 865 30.24 14.62 27.18
C GLU A 865 30.68 15.52 28.36
N ASP A 866 31.58 16.47 28.11
CA ASP A 866 32.04 17.43 29.10
C ASP A 866 31.06 18.62 29.27
N GLY A 867 30.15 18.47 30.23
CA GLY A 867 29.91 19.51 31.24
C GLY A 867 29.49 20.92 30.80
N SER A 868 28.59 21.10 29.82
CA SER A 868 27.98 22.43 29.62
C SER A 868 26.91 22.69 30.70
N THR A 869 27.28 23.43 31.74
CA THR A 869 26.45 23.83 32.89
C THR A 869 25.26 24.76 32.57
N ASN A 870 24.97 25.05 31.30
CA ASN A 870 23.95 26.02 30.88
C ASN A 870 22.58 25.37 30.55
N LYS A 871 22.12 24.47 31.43
CA LYS A 871 20.75 23.95 31.38
C LYS A 871 19.76 25.08 31.60
N THR A 872 18.77 25.22 30.72
CA THR A 872 17.68 26.20 30.87
C THR A 872 16.33 25.50 30.76
N THR A 873 15.45 25.76 31.72
CA THR A 873 14.07 25.26 31.73
C THR A 873 13.14 26.35 31.23
N MET A 874 12.38 26.07 30.18
CA MET A 874 11.40 26.99 29.60
C MET A 874 10.04 26.74 30.25
N LYS A 875 9.50 27.77 30.91
CA LYS A 875 8.25 27.63 31.69
C LYS A 875 7.00 27.65 30.83
N ASN A 876 7.00 28.44 29.76
CA ASN A 876 5.83 28.61 28.89
C ASN A 876 6.22 28.89 27.43
N VAL A 877 5.21 28.96 26.56
CA VAL A 877 5.38 29.16 25.11
C VAL A 877 6.01 30.51 24.79
N GLU A 878 5.61 31.56 25.53
CA GLU A 878 6.04 32.94 25.31
C GLU A 878 7.53 33.15 25.61
N GLU A 879 7.99 32.59 26.73
CA GLU A 879 9.40 32.56 27.13
C GLU A 879 10.25 31.83 26.09
N PHE A 880 9.81 30.64 25.68
CA PHE A 880 10.52 29.86 24.67
C PHE A 880 10.56 30.58 23.32
N ARG A 881 9.46 31.22 22.91
CA ARG A 881 9.39 32.00 21.67
C ARG A 881 10.31 33.20 21.70
N SER A 882 10.32 33.96 22.79
CA SER A 882 11.24 35.10 22.96
C SER A 882 12.71 34.68 22.94
N PHE A 883 13.01 33.51 23.51
CA PHE A 883 14.34 32.91 23.43
C PHE A 883 14.72 32.55 21.98
N VAL A 884 13.85 31.85 21.26
CA VAL A 884 14.08 31.44 19.86
C VAL A 884 14.23 32.64 18.92
N ASP A 885 13.40 33.67 19.10
CA ASP A 885 13.48 34.90 18.30
C ASP A 885 14.80 35.63 18.56
N ARG A 886 15.28 35.70 19.82
CA ARG A 886 16.62 36.22 20.15
C ARG A 886 17.74 35.45 19.45
N CYS A 887 17.70 34.12 19.51
CA CYS A 887 18.68 33.27 18.82
C CYS A 887 18.67 33.49 17.29
N TYR A 888 17.50 33.74 16.70
CA TYR A 888 17.39 34.08 15.28
C TYR A 888 18.08 35.40 14.96
N TYR A 889 17.81 36.46 15.73
CA TYR A 889 18.46 37.77 15.53
C TYR A 889 19.98 37.70 15.69
N GLU A 890 20.48 36.94 16.67
CA GLU A 890 21.92 36.71 16.85
C GLU A 890 22.58 35.97 15.68
N LYS A 891 21.85 35.05 15.04
CA LYS A 891 22.36 34.32 13.87
C LYS A 891 22.30 35.14 12.59
N THR A 892 21.23 35.89 12.35
CA THR A 892 21.10 36.72 11.14
C THR A 892 22.09 37.88 11.16
N SER A 893 22.32 38.50 12.32
CA SER A 893 23.34 39.56 12.49
C SER A 893 24.79 39.09 12.32
N LYS A 894 25.06 37.78 12.52
CA LYS A 894 26.38 37.17 12.25
C LYS A 894 26.59 36.77 10.79
N ASN A 895 25.53 36.61 9.99
CA ASN A 895 25.62 36.23 8.57
C ASN A 895 25.60 37.44 7.61
N THR A 896 25.31 38.65 8.10
CA THR A 896 25.36 39.91 7.35
C THR A 896 26.66 40.71 7.55
N LYS A 897 27.56 40.22 8.40
CA LYS A 897 28.98 40.60 8.44
C LYS A 897 29.78 39.50 7.77
#